data_AF-A0A7Y6CGB3-F1
#
_entry.id   AF-A0A7Y6CGB3-F1
#
_cell.length_a   1.000
_cell.length_b   1.000
_cell.length_c   1.000
_cell.angle_alpha   90.00
_cell.angle_beta   90.00
_cell.angle_gamma   90.00
#
_symmetry.space_group_name_H-M   'P 1'
#
loop_
_entity.id
_entity.type
_entity.pdbx_description
1 polymer ?
#
loop_
_entity_poly.entity_id
_entity_poly.type
_entity_poly.pdbx_seq_one_letter_code
_entity_poly.pdbx_strand_id
1 'polypeptide(L)'
;MQRSALIIVAALAVVPSALAARPVPSLTPAATAKLWRAEVARTQAHPRASSDAACRPARAVFYAQTDWLRLATKLAQSPSPCAQYYVSVPPLAADKSQPRPNQAGQIRALGPNFHAVDEISWNGWNSWVTANASSWYQAGVTARQRMAAAGFDPGAGDTWALNELSSAVRKGTGSARRNALDFLHGLANDGLKGIVYTAGVGQSTTDLSPYKVNLQGWLQDAGFWTEAAGYVSDWAQENYGDVRDYAVAGSTPQQRRDALVQYLGHELALANAGPDAVGPARDLLRQSYVTFGNAAWAWGSSYGFTAVPAASMQDFVSGQVYAGRSFAAAGGAVVDRLGFAWAPSNTQALPAADFNSQTASILDRLGAAIRDSGVPADDAGVAACAPAWCSTVVDGAAFTTGWQAFSAWSTSAVAFASAPVALTAGTVSGPLTVQLQTAGVPDMATADQPVTLATTSPQGGFSTSAAGPWSPTLTVTIPAGSSAATFFYTDTLAGTPTLSAAGAAQAAAVTAAALASLAVAPTAATVVGGGSQTFSATGTDAYGNPVAATPTWTLSSSRLGRLSGTGASSIVFTASSRPGNGTLTATVDGIAADAAIVVTRPPAHVAGVGTRMGAGHLVATARVFAGSRPATGIALSMRVRRGSSTIAVVHGRTGANGLLRWRSRRPLPRAVYVVRAVIRSASTASRTQHASR
;
A
#
# COMPACT_ATOMS: atom_id res chain seq x y z
N MET A 1 1.90 19.01 18.48
CA MET A 1 2.20 17.58 18.27
C MET A 1 2.82 17.44 16.89
N GLN A 2 4.15 17.24 16.86
CA GLN A 2 4.98 17.23 15.65
C GLN A 2 4.67 15.99 14.81
N ARG A 3 4.39 16.21 13.51
CA ARG A 3 4.27 15.15 12.50
C ARG A 3 5.67 14.77 12.03
N SER A 4 6.09 13.56 12.35
CA SER A 4 7.31 12.94 11.82
C SER A 4 7.10 12.57 10.35
N ALA A 5 7.74 13.31 9.44
CA ALA A 5 7.88 12.90 8.05
C ALA A 5 9.02 11.87 7.98
N LEU A 6 8.67 10.60 7.77
CA LEU A 6 9.63 9.53 7.50
C LEU A 6 10.09 9.68 6.04
N ILE A 7 11.17 10.42 5.82
CA ILE A 7 11.86 10.46 4.53
C ILE A 7 12.64 9.15 4.41
N ILE A 8 12.11 8.21 3.63
CA ILE A 8 12.85 7.01 3.21
C ILE A 8 13.86 7.48 2.15
N VAL A 9 15.09 7.74 2.59
CA VAL A 9 16.24 7.89 1.68
C VAL A 9 16.58 6.49 1.20
N ALA A 10 16.16 6.16 -0.02
CA ALA A 10 16.77 5.06 -0.75
C ALA A 10 18.26 5.37 -0.87
N ALA A 11 19.10 4.55 -0.23
CA ALA A 11 20.55 4.64 -0.32
C ALA A 11 20.97 4.32 -1.77
N LEU A 12 20.93 5.32 -2.64
CA LEU A 12 21.83 5.39 -3.78
C LEU A 12 23.23 5.46 -3.17
N ALA A 13 23.95 4.36 -3.23
CA ALA A 13 25.35 4.28 -2.82
C ALA A 13 26.19 5.19 -3.73
N VAL A 14 26.19 6.49 -3.45
CA VAL A 14 27.28 7.37 -3.87
C VAL A 14 28.45 7.03 -2.95
N VAL A 15 29.36 6.21 -3.45
CA VAL A 15 30.60 5.88 -2.75
C VAL A 15 31.40 7.18 -2.55
N PRO A 16 31.91 7.47 -1.34
CA PRO A 16 32.92 8.49 -1.18
C PRO A 16 34.18 8.05 -1.93
N SER A 17 34.68 8.89 -2.83
CA SER A 17 35.80 8.66 -3.75
C SER A 17 37.18 8.39 -3.11
N ALA A 18 37.26 7.80 -1.92
CA ALA A 18 38.47 7.82 -1.08
C ALA A 18 39.36 6.56 -1.14
N LEU A 19 39.01 5.47 -1.86
CA LEU A 19 39.87 4.27 -1.89
C LEU A 19 40.02 3.54 -3.25
N ALA A 20 39.37 4.00 -4.32
CA ALA A 20 39.60 3.40 -5.65
C ALA A 20 40.92 3.95 -6.24
N ALA A 21 41.95 3.11 -6.30
CA ALA A 21 43.19 3.44 -7.00
C ALA A 21 42.91 3.85 -8.46
N ARG A 22 43.74 4.76 -9.01
CA ARG A 22 43.60 5.18 -10.42
C ARG A 22 43.59 3.95 -11.34
N PRO A 23 42.66 3.85 -12.31
CA PRO A 23 42.64 2.73 -13.26
C PRO A 23 43.97 2.59 -14.01
N VAL A 24 44.52 1.38 -13.99
CA VAL A 24 45.79 1.03 -14.66
C VAL A 24 45.60 -0.19 -15.57
N PRO A 25 46.36 -0.33 -16.67
CA PRO A 25 46.29 -1.53 -17.51
C PRO A 25 46.67 -2.81 -16.79
N SER A 26 47.57 -2.71 -15.80
CA SER A 26 48.04 -3.84 -15.01
C SER A 26 48.48 -3.40 -13.62
N LEU A 27 48.11 -4.17 -12.59
CA LEU A 27 48.62 -4.06 -11.23
C LEU A 27 50.08 -4.54 -11.10
N THR A 28 50.56 -5.32 -12.07
CA THR A 28 51.94 -5.84 -12.13
C THR A 28 52.57 -5.59 -13.50
N PRO A 29 52.87 -4.33 -13.90
CA PRO A 29 53.20 -3.99 -15.28
C PRO A 29 54.35 -4.81 -15.91
N ALA A 30 55.47 -4.97 -15.20
CA ALA A 30 56.62 -5.70 -15.71
C ALA A 30 56.33 -7.21 -15.91
N ALA A 31 55.64 -7.83 -14.95
CA ALA A 31 55.26 -9.24 -15.03
C ALA A 31 54.21 -9.47 -16.13
N THR A 32 53.22 -8.59 -16.24
CA THR A 32 52.21 -8.64 -17.31
C THR A 32 52.85 -8.45 -18.67
N ALA A 33 53.76 -7.49 -18.86
CA ALA A 33 54.44 -7.29 -20.14
C ALA A 33 55.27 -8.51 -20.55
N LYS A 34 55.99 -9.15 -19.61
CA LYS A 34 56.74 -10.38 -19.88
C LYS A 34 55.81 -11.51 -20.32
N LEU A 35 54.71 -11.72 -19.58
CA LEU A 35 53.75 -12.77 -19.90
C LEU A 35 53.04 -12.49 -21.22
N TRP A 36 52.57 -11.26 -21.44
CA TRP A 36 51.88 -10.85 -22.66
C TRP A 36 52.73 -11.14 -23.91
N ARG A 37 54.03 -10.81 -23.91
CA ARG A 37 54.91 -11.13 -25.04
C ARG A 37 54.99 -12.63 -25.32
N ALA A 38 55.05 -13.45 -24.26
CA ALA A 38 55.08 -14.90 -24.40
C ALA A 38 53.76 -15.43 -24.97
N GLU A 39 52.62 -14.90 -24.53
CA GLU A 39 51.29 -15.28 -25.01
C GLU A 39 51.07 -14.87 -26.47
N VAL A 40 51.45 -13.64 -26.85
CA VAL A 40 51.38 -13.17 -28.24
C VAL A 40 52.26 -14.03 -29.15
N ALA A 41 53.50 -14.30 -28.76
CA ALA A 41 54.40 -15.15 -29.54
C ALA A 41 53.84 -16.57 -29.69
N ARG A 42 53.21 -17.12 -28.63
CA ARG A 42 52.57 -18.44 -28.68
C ARG A 42 51.39 -18.46 -29.65
N THR A 43 50.53 -17.45 -29.61
CA THR A 43 49.37 -17.34 -30.50
C THR A 43 49.80 -17.19 -31.96
N GLN A 44 50.85 -16.43 -32.25
CA GLN A 44 51.40 -16.30 -33.59
C GLN A 44 52.03 -17.60 -34.10
N ALA A 45 52.74 -18.32 -33.25
CA ALA A 45 53.36 -19.60 -33.59
C ALA A 45 52.33 -20.73 -33.79
N HIS A 46 51.21 -20.68 -33.07
CA HIS A 46 50.14 -21.69 -33.14
C HIS A 46 48.78 -21.01 -33.33
N PRO A 47 48.47 -20.52 -34.56
CA PRO A 47 47.15 -19.99 -34.87
C PRO A 47 46.11 -21.09 -34.65
N ARG A 48 45.29 -20.95 -33.61
CA ARG A 48 44.33 -22.00 -33.24
C ARG A 48 43.24 -22.11 -34.30
N ALA A 49 43.05 -23.30 -34.88
CA ALA A 49 41.84 -23.62 -35.62
C ALA A 49 40.70 -23.88 -34.64
N SER A 50 39.62 -23.09 -34.72
CA SER A 50 38.46 -23.15 -33.82
C SER A 50 37.45 -24.24 -34.20
N SER A 51 37.65 -25.00 -35.29
CA SER A 51 36.57 -25.72 -35.96
C SER A 51 36.16 -27.07 -35.34
N ASP A 52 36.97 -27.67 -34.46
CA ASP A 52 36.79 -29.08 -34.08
C ASP A 52 36.57 -29.29 -32.56
N ALA A 53 36.47 -28.22 -31.78
CA ALA A 53 36.31 -28.33 -30.32
C ALA A 53 34.87 -28.69 -29.95
N ALA A 54 34.66 -29.88 -29.37
CA ALA A 54 33.38 -30.31 -28.80
C ALA A 54 33.10 -29.58 -27.45
N CYS A 55 32.88 -28.27 -27.50
CA CYS A 55 32.44 -27.46 -26.36
C CYS A 55 31.30 -26.51 -26.71
N ARG A 56 30.55 -26.09 -25.68
CA ARG A 56 29.49 -25.08 -25.80
C ARG A 56 30.08 -23.69 -26.11
N PRO A 57 29.67 -23.03 -27.21
CA PRO A 57 30.07 -21.67 -27.52
C PRO A 57 29.79 -20.71 -26.38
N ALA A 58 30.74 -19.80 -26.13
CA ALA A 58 30.64 -18.85 -25.05
C ALA A 58 30.98 -17.44 -25.50
N ARG A 59 30.28 -16.47 -24.96
CA ARG A 59 30.61 -15.06 -25.07
C ARG A 59 30.84 -14.56 -23.63
N ALA A 60 32.10 -14.32 -23.30
CA ALA A 60 32.55 -13.95 -21.96
C ALA A 60 32.89 -12.46 -21.93
N VAL A 61 32.06 -11.65 -21.27
CA VAL A 61 32.19 -10.19 -21.26
C VAL A 61 32.70 -9.70 -19.90
N PHE A 62 33.77 -8.92 -19.89
CA PHE A 62 34.40 -8.45 -18.67
C PHE A 62 34.32 -6.93 -18.59
N TYR A 63 33.66 -6.46 -17.53
CA TYR A 63 33.72 -5.07 -17.13
C TYR A 63 34.97 -4.85 -16.27
N ALA A 64 36.04 -4.32 -16.85
CA ALA A 64 37.32 -4.19 -16.18
C ALA A 64 37.61 -2.74 -15.81
N GLN A 65 37.19 -2.34 -14.61
CA GLN A 65 37.38 -0.96 -14.13
C GLN A 65 38.86 -0.60 -13.92
N THR A 66 39.72 -1.62 -13.80
CA THR A 66 41.19 -1.54 -13.78
C THR A 66 41.77 -2.90 -14.19
N ASP A 67 43.08 -2.98 -14.40
CA ASP A 67 43.86 -4.21 -14.58
C ASP A 67 43.46 -5.05 -15.82
N TRP A 68 42.86 -4.39 -16.83
CA TRP A 68 42.29 -5.02 -18.03
C TRP A 68 43.29 -5.80 -18.88
N LEU A 69 44.53 -5.31 -19.03
CA LEU A 69 45.56 -6.00 -19.82
C LEU A 69 46.04 -7.26 -19.09
N ARG A 70 46.17 -7.21 -17.75
CA ARG A 70 46.55 -8.39 -16.97
C ARG A 70 45.43 -9.43 -16.99
N LEU A 71 44.18 -9.01 -16.82
CA LEU A 71 43.00 -9.87 -16.99
C LEU A 71 43.02 -10.60 -18.34
N ALA A 72 43.10 -9.85 -19.45
CA ALA A 72 43.10 -10.43 -20.79
C ALA A 72 44.29 -11.40 -20.99
N THR A 73 45.49 -11.00 -20.53
CA THR A 73 46.70 -11.82 -20.63
C THR A 73 46.59 -13.12 -19.83
N LYS A 74 46.01 -13.09 -18.62
CA LYS A 74 45.82 -14.28 -17.78
C LYS A 74 44.79 -15.24 -18.38
N LEU A 75 43.67 -14.72 -18.91
CA LEU A 75 42.70 -15.51 -19.68
C LEU A 75 43.35 -16.18 -20.90
N ALA A 76 44.26 -15.48 -21.59
CA ALA A 76 44.98 -16.01 -22.74
C ALA A 76 45.97 -17.14 -22.41
N GLN A 77 46.37 -17.34 -21.15
CA GLN A 77 47.24 -18.46 -20.77
C GLN A 77 46.56 -19.81 -21.01
N SER A 78 45.24 -19.89 -20.80
CA SER A 78 44.46 -21.12 -20.85
C SER A 78 43.03 -20.88 -21.35
N PRO A 79 42.85 -20.33 -22.56
CA PRO A 79 41.54 -19.92 -23.03
C PRO A 79 40.73 -21.15 -23.44
N SER A 80 39.42 -21.11 -23.14
CA SER A 80 38.44 -21.95 -23.81
C SER A 80 38.55 -21.82 -25.34
N PRO A 81 38.59 -22.93 -26.10
CA PRO A 81 38.57 -22.86 -27.55
C PRO A 81 37.21 -22.39 -28.10
N CYS A 82 36.13 -22.53 -27.32
CA CYS A 82 34.78 -22.12 -27.71
C CYS A 82 34.35 -20.74 -27.18
N ALA A 83 35.21 -20.03 -26.45
CA ALA A 83 34.87 -18.72 -25.88
C ALA A 83 35.46 -17.55 -26.67
N GLN A 84 34.63 -16.53 -26.87
CA GLN A 84 35.04 -15.19 -27.28
C GLN A 84 35.10 -14.30 -26.02
N TYR A 85 36.24 -13.64 -25.79
CA TYR A 85 36.51 -12.81 -24.63
C TYR A 85 36.43 -11.33 -25.00
N TYR A 86 35.53 -10.60 -24.37
CA TYR A 86 35.30 -9.18 -24.57
C TYR A 86 35.76 -8.44 -23.32
N VAL A 87 36.84 -7.68 -23.37
CA VAL A 87 37.44 -7.05 -22.20
C VAL A 87 37.30 -5.54 -22.28
N SER A 88 36.57 -4.93 -21.33
CA SER A 88 36.40 -3.48 -21.29
C SER A 88 37.68 -2.74 -20.95
N VAL A 89 37.85 -1.59 -21.59
CA VAL A 89 38.89 -0.63 -21.29
C VAL A 89 38.19 0.64 -20.81
N PRO A 90 38.37 1.05 -19.54
CA PRO A 90 37.68 2.19 -18.97
C PRO A 90 38.17 3.48 -19.61
N PRO A 91 37.35 4.54 -19.68
CA PRO A 91 37.79 5.82 -20.23
C PRO A 91 38.87 6.46 -19.36
N LEU A 92 39.45 7.58 -19.82
CA LEU A 92 40.40 8.35 -19.04
C LEU A 92 39.75 8.84 -17.73
N ALA A 93 40.48 8.72 -16.62
CA ALA A 93 39.96 9.09 -15.30
C ALA A 93 39.68 10.61 -15.19
N ALA A 94 40.45 11.44 -15.90
CA ALA A 94 40.30 12.90 -15.89
C ALA A 94 39.19 13.38 -16.83
N ASP A 95 38.85 12.61 -17.86
CA ASP A 95 37.78 12.91 -18.80
C ASP A 95 37.11 11.61 -19.24
N LYS A 96 35.95 11.31 -18.63
CA LYS A 96 35.18 10.09 -18.90
C LYS A 96 34.53 10.05 -20.28
N SER A 97 34.63 11.13 -21.07
CA SER A 97 34.21 11.16 -22.48
C SER A 97 35.34 10.75 -23.44
N GLN A 98 36.54 10.48 -22.94
CA GLN A 98 37.71 10.13 -23.75
C GLN A 98 38.13 8.66 -23.54
N PRO A 99 38.11 7.85 -24.61
CA PRO A 99 38.62 6.48 -24.56
C PRO A 99 40.14 6.46 -24.41
N ARG A 100 40.68 5.33 -23.92
CA ARG A 100 42.13 5.17 -23.75
C ARG A 100 42.79 4.74 -25.05
N PRO A 101 43.70 5.54 -25.64
CA PRO A 101 44.40 5.14 -26.85
C PRO A 101 45.39 4.00 -26.58
N ASN A 102 45.73 3.26 -27.64
CA ASN A 102 46.78 2.22 -27.64
C ASN A 102 46.52 1.03 -26.70
N GLN A 103 45.29 0.82 -26.24
CA GLN A 103 44.92 -0.34 -25.42
C GLN A 103 44.34 -1.48 -26.26
N ALA A 104 43.46 -1.17 -27.20
CA ALA A 104 42.68 -2.16 -27.93
C ALA A 104 43.57 -3.16 -28.70
N GLY A 105 44.58 -2.67 -29.42
CA GLY A 105 45.53 -3.52 -30.14
C GLY A 105 46.32 -4.48 -29.25
N GLN A 106 46.54 -4.15 -27.96
CA GLN A 106 47.23 -5.05 -27.03
C GLN A 106 46.36 -6.25 -26.65
N ILE A 107 45.05 -6.07 -26.54
CA ILE A 107 44.09 -7.16 -26.26
C ILE A 107 43.96 -8.04 -27.50
N ARG A 108 43.75 -7.44 -28.69
CA ARG A 108 43.62 -8.19 -29.96
C ARG A 108 44.85 -9.05 -30.29
N ALA A 109 46.05 -8.59 -29.92
CA ALA A 109 47.29 -9.33 -30.13
C ALA A 109 47.33 -10.70 -29.42
N LEU A 110 46.51 -10.90 -28.38
CA LEU A 110 46.42 -12.18 -27.66
C LEU A 110 45.73 -13.28 -28.48
N GLY A 111 45.00 -12.92 -29.54
CA GLY A 111 44.45 -13.84 -30.53
C GLY A 111 43.05 -13.49 -31.01
N PRO A 112 42.52 -14.22 -32.01
CA PRO A 112 41.25 -13.91 -32.66
C PRO A 112 40.02 -14.04 -31.74
N ASN A 113 40.18 -14.69 -30.58
CA ASN A 113 39.11 -14.80 -29.58
C ASN A 113 39.10 -13.64 -28.56
N PHE A 114 40.02 -12.68 -28.66
CA PHE A 114 40.16 -11.57 -27.71
C PHE A 114 39.80 -10.25 -28.37
N HIS A 115 38.78 -9.61 -27.83
CA HIS A 115 38.18 -8.39 -28.35
C HIS A 115 38.26 -7.30 -27.30
N ALA A 116 38.71 -6.11 -27.71
CA ALA A 116 38.68 -4.94 -26.84
C ALA A 116 37.28 -4.33 -26.84
N VAL A 117 36.84 -3.86 -25.69
CA VAL A 117 35.56 -3.16 -25.53
C VAL A 117 35.82 -1.75 -25.03
N ASP A 118 35.39 -0.75 -25.78
CA ASP A 118 35.46 0.63 -25.31
C ASP A 118 34.35 0.89 -24.30
N GLU A 119 34.71 1.19 -23.06
CA GLU A 119 33.72 1.49 -22.02
C GLU A 119 33.24 2.93 -22.14
N ILE A 120 31.94 3.07 -22.37
CA ILE A 120 31.25 4.35 -22.49
C ILE A 120 30.52 4.62 -21.18
N SER A 121 30.97 5.62 -20.41
CA SER A 121 30.33 5.96 -19.12
C SER A 121 29.07 6.82 -19.33
N TRP A 122 27.90 6.34 -18.94
CA TRP A 122 26.66 7.12 -18.96
C TRP A 122 26.81 8.47 -18.26
N ASN A 123 27.37 8.45 -17.04
CA ASN A 123 27.57 9.65 -16.24
C ASN A 123 28.56 10.63 -16.88
N GLY A 124 29.66 10.13 -17.45
CA GLY A 124 30.62 10.97 -18.18
C GLY A 124 29.99 11.68 -19.38
N TRP A 125 29.17 10.97 -20.14
CA TRP A 125 28.48 11.53 -21.30
C TRP A 125 27.30 12.42 -20.94
N ASN A 126 26.62 12.20 -19.82
CA ASN A 126 25.64 13.15 -19.29
C ASN A 126 26.29 14.52 -18.98
N SER A 127 27.46 14.50 -18.34
CA SER A 127 28.24 15.73 -18.10
C SER A 127 28.69 16.38 -19.41
N TRP A 128 29.10 15.58 -20.40
CA TRP A 128 29.49 16.08 -21.71
C TRP A 128 28.31 16.74 -22.45
N VAL A 129 27.15 16.10 -22.50
CA VAL A 129 25.93 16.64 -23.13
C VAL A 129 25.58 18.00 -22.52
N THR A 130 25.62 18.08 -21.19
CA THR A 130 25.33 19.31 -20.44
C THR A 130 26.34 20.41 -20.75
N ALA A 131 27.64 20.09 -20.69
CA ALA A 131 28.72 21.07 -20.89
C ALA A 131 28.78 21.60 -22.32
N ASN A 132 28.32 20.83 -23.31
CA ASN A 132 28.39 21.18 -24.73
C ASN A 132 27.04 21.62 -25.31
N ALA A 133 25.97 21.69 -24.49
CA ALA A 133 24.60 21.95 -24.94
C ALA A 133 24.20 21.09 -26.16
N SER A 134 24.62 19.83 -26.15
CA SER A 134 24.46 18.91 -27.29
C SER A 134 23.23 17.99 -27.13
N SER A 135 22.94 17.16 -28.13
CA SER A 135 21.93 16.10 -28.03
C SER A 135 22.57 14.76 -27.65
N TRP A 136 21.76 13.86 -27.08
CA TRP A 136 22.21 12.50 -26.76
C TRP A 136 22.61 11.70 -28.00
N TYR A 137 21.92 11.89 -29.13
CA TYR A 137 22.33 11.29 -30.40
C TYR A 137 23.72 11.75 -30.84
N GLN A 138 23.98 13.06 -30.82
CA GLN A 138 25.29 13.59 -31.20
C GLN A 138 26.40 13.17 -30.23
N ALA A 139 26.09 13.03 -28.94
CA ALA A 139 26.99 12.42 -27.98
C ALA A 139 27.38 10.99 -28.38
N GLY A 140 26.42 10.17 -28.81
CA GLY A 140 26.65 8.79 -29.24
C GLY A 140 27.53 8.70 -30.48
N VAL A 141 27.26 9.53 -31.48
CA VAL A 141 28.09 9.66 -32.68
C VAL A 141 29.51 10.10 -32.32
N THR A 142 29.64 11.09 -31.43
CA THR A 142 30.95 11.58 -30.97
C THR A 142 31.72 10.50 -30.20
N ALA A 143 31.06 9.76 -29.33
CA ALA A 143 31.64 8.65 -28.59
C ALA A 143 32.21 7.60 -29.56
N ARG A 144 31.43 7.24 -30.59
CA ARG A 144 31.85 6.26 -31.59
C ARG A 144 33.04 6.74 -32.44
N GLN A 145 33.06 8.02 -32.82
CA GLN A 145 34.21 8.61 -33.51
C GLN A 145 35.49 8.57 -32.65
N ARG A 146 35.36 8.88 -31.35
CA ARG A 146 36.49 8.82 -30.40
C ARG A 146 36.98 7.40 -30.19
N MET A 147 36.07 6.43 -30.09
CA MET A 147 36.39 5.01 -30.01
C MET A 147 37.28 4.59 -31.20
N ALA A 148 36.87 4.95 -32.43
CA ALA A 148 37.66 4.66 -33.63
C ALA A 148 39.03 5.35 -33.59
N ALA A 149 39.08 6.63 -33.21
CA ALA A 149 40.33 7.39 -33.08
C ALA A 149 41.31 6.81 -32.03
N ALA A 150 40.80 6.13 -31.00
CA ALA A 150 41.62 5.46 -29.98
C ALA A 150 42.17 4.09 -30.42
N GLY A 151 41.80 3.59 -31.61
CA GLY A 151 42.34 2.36 -32.21
C GLY A 151 41.52 1.09 -31.93
N PHE A 152 40.26 1.23 -31.50
CA PHE A 152 39.30 0.13 -31.47
C PHE A 152 38.79 -0.16 -32.87
N ASP A 153 38.76 -1.43 -33.25
CA ASP A 153 38.51 -1.89 -34.61
C ASP A 153 37.38 -2.93 -34.65
N PRO A 154 36.14 -2.53 -35.01
CA PRO A 154 35.02 -3.47 -35.12
C PRO A 154 35.20 -4.51 -36.22
N GLY A 155 35.97 -4.21 -37.27
CA GLY A 155 36.31 -5.18 -38.31
C GLY A 155 37.17 -6.34 -37.77
N ALA A 156 37.90 -6.09 -36.68
CA ALA A 156 38.66 -7.10 -35.94
C ALA A 156 37.90 -7.69 -34.73
N GLY A 157 36.63 -7.32 -34.53
CA GLY A 157 35.74 -7.86 -33.49
C GLY A 157 35.59 -7.01 -32.23
N ASP A 158 36.27 -5.86 -32.13
CA ASP A 158 36.08 -4.93 -31.02
C ASP A 158 34.66 -4.32 -31.00
N THR A 159 34.22 -3.86 -29.84
CA THR A 159 32.91 -3.21 -29.71
C THR A 159 32.93 -2.13 -28.62
N TRP A 160 31.78 -1.54 -28.33
CA TRP A 160 31.58 -0.61 -27.23
C TRP A 160 30.67 -1.24 -26.17
N ALA A 161 30.79 -0.74 -24.93
CA ALA A 161 29.86 -1.06 -23.86
C ALA A 161 29.38 0.20 -23.17
N LEU A 162 28.06 0.44 -23.17
CA LEU A 162 27.46 1.49 -22.36
C LEU A 162 27.35 1.03 -20.91
N ASN A 163 28.12 1.68 -20.03
CA ASN A 163 28.17 1.38 -18.62
C ASN A 163 27.29 2.33 -17.79
N GLU A 164 26.74 1.81 -16.69
CA GLU A 164 25.91 2.52 -15.70
C GLU A 164 24.63 3.15 -16.28
N LEU A 165 23.89 2.43 -17.14
CA LEU A 165 22.60 2.93 -17.62
C LEU A 165 21.69 3.22 -16.42
N SER A 166 21.30 4.50 -16.29
CA SER A 166 20.69 5.03 -15.07
C SER A 166 19.43 4.28 -14.65
N SER A 167 19.24 4.11 -13.34
CA SER A 167 17.98 3.61 -12.76
C SER A 167 16.75 4.46 -13.14
N ALA A 168 16.96 5.71 -13.59
CA ALA A 168 15.92 6.56 -14.16
C ALA A 168 15.32 5.99 -15.45
N VAL A 169 16.08 5.23 -16.24
CA VAL A 169 15.60 4.55 -17.45
C VAL A 169 14.59 3.46 -17.06
N ARG A 170 14.95 2.60 -16.08
CA ARG A 170 14.05 1.59 -15.53
C ARG A 170 12.76 2.23 -14.98
N LYS A 171 12.90 3.27 -14.15
CA LYS A 171 11.77 4.00 -13.56
C LYS A 171 10.95 4.82 -14.56
N GLY A 172 11.43 5.04 -15.78
CA GLY A 172 10.77 5.94 -16.75
C GLY A 172 10.72 7.40 -16.29
N THR A 173 11.74 7.87 -15.56
CA THR A 173 11.74 9.23 -15.00
C THR A 173 12.07 10.27 -16.07
N GLY A 174 11.13 11.19 -16.33
CA GLY A 174 11.31 12.27 -17.31
C GLY A 174 11.70 11.72 -18.69
N SER A 175 12.69 12.35 -19.33
CA SER A 175 13.17 11.94 -20.66
C SER A 175 14.22 10.82 -20.64
N ALA A 176 14.44 10.13 -19.51
CA ALA A 176 15.56 9.19 -19.35
C ALA A 176 15.57 8.06 -20.40
N ARG A 177 14.42 7.45 -20.69
CA ARG A 177 14.32 6.38 -21.70
C ARG A 177 14.64 6.88 -23.11
N ARG A 178 14.10 8.04 -23.50
CA ARG A 178 14.37 8.66 -24.81
C ARG A 178 15.85 9.04 -24.95
N ASN A 179 16.42 9.69 -23.93
CA ASN A 179 17.84 10.04 -23.90
C ASN A 179 18.74 8.81 -24.06
N ALA A 180 18.39 7.69 -23.43
CA ALA A 180 19.12 6.43 -23.56
C ALA A 180 19.06 5.87 -24.99
N LEU A 181 17.87 5.83 -25.58
CA LEU A 181 17.69 5.35 -26.96
C LEU A 181 18.41 6.24 -27.97
N ASP A 182 18.34 7.57 -27.82
CA ASP A 182 19.07 8.50 -28.69
C ASP A 182 20.59 8.27 -28.61
N PHE A 183 21.11 8.05 -27.39
CA PHE A 183 22.53 7.79 -27.21
C PHE A 183 22.98 6.46 -27.83
N LEU A 184 22.20 5.40 -27.61
CA LEU A 184 22.44 4.08 -28.21
C LEU A 184 22.34 4.14 -29.73
N HIS A 185 21.39 4.89 -30.27
CA HIS A 185 21.25 5.10 -31.71
C HIS A 185 22.50 5.79 -32.28
N GLY A 186 23.02 6.82 -31.62
CA GLY A 186 24.25 7.47 -32.03
C GLY A 186 25.48 6.55 -31.98
N LEU A 187 25.58 5.70 -30.95
CA LEU A 187 26.66 4.70 -30.80
C LEU A 187 26.61 3.62 -31.88
N ALA A 188 25.40 3.24 -32.31
CA ALA A 188 25.14 2.20 -33.30
C ALA A 188 24.95 2.75 -34.73
N ASN A 189 25.26 4.03 -34.98
CA ASN A 189 24.97 4.71 -36.26
C ASN A 189 25.71 4.10 -37.47
N ASP A 190 26.80 3.35 -37.26
CA ASP A 190 27.51 2.58 -38.29
C ASP A 190 27.02 1.12 -38.42
N GLY A 191 25.93 0.77 -37.71
CA GLY A 191 25.38 -0.59 -37.65
C GLY A 191 26.01 -1.48 -36.58
N LEU A 192 27.04 -1.01 -35.85
CA LEU A 192 27.68 -1.77 -34.79
C LEU A 192 26.81 -1.82 -33.53
N LYS A 193 26.30 -3.00 -33.21
CA LYS A 193 25.61 -3.25 -31.93
C LYS A 193 26.62 -3.46 -30.79
N GLY A 194 26.31 -2.91 -29.61
CA GLY A 194 27.20 -2.96 -28.45
C GLY A 194 26.55 -3.53 -27.20
N ILE A 195 27.36 -3.57 -26.13
CA ILE A 195 26.96 -4.14 -24.84
C ILE A 195 26.28 -3.04 -24.01
N VAL A 196 25.22 -3.38 -23.29
CA VAL A 196 24.57 -2.45 -22.35
C VAL A 196 24.57 -3.04 -20.95
N TYR A 197 25.12 -2.27 -20.01
CA TYR A 197 25.05 -2.54 -18.58
C TYR A 197 24.04 -1.61 -17.92
N THR A 198 23.07 -2.20 -17.23
CA THR A 198 22.06 -1.46 -16.47
C THR A 198 22.39 -1.46 -14.99
N ALA A 199 22.19 -0.31 -14.33
CA ALA A 199 22.59 -0.11 -12.94
C ALA A 199 22.04 -1.20 -12.00
N GLY A 200 22.92 -1.88 -11.26
CA GLY A 200 22.64 -3.07 -10.46
C GLY A 200 21.60 -2.95 -9.33
N VAL A 201 21.18 -4.11 -8.82
CA VAL A 201 20.51 -4.27 -7.51
C VAL A 201 21.29 -5.30 -6.70
N GLY A 202 21.60 -4.99 -5.44
CA GLY A 202 22.44 -5.87 -4.61
C GLY A 202 21.75 -7.18 -4.28
N GLN A 203 22.49 -8.29 -4.30
CA GLN A 203 21.94 -9.63 -4.06
C GLN A 203 21.23 -9.79 -2.71
N SER A 204 21.71 -9.11 -1.67
CA SER A 204 21.17 -9.14 -0.31
C SER A 204 19.97 -8.19 -0.08
N THR A 205 19.38 -7.63 -1.15
CA THR A 205 18.21 -6.76 -1.04
C THR A 205 17.00 -7.55 -0.52
N THR A 206 16.44 -7.12 0.62
CA THR A 206 15.35 -7.83 1.30
C THR A 206 13.96 -7.46 0.78
N ASP A 207 13.72 -6.18 0.46
CA ASP A 207 12.48 -5.74 -0.20
C ASP A 207 12.73 -5.48 -1.69
N LEU A 208 12.35 -6.46 -2.50
CA LEU A 208 12.46 -6.42 -3.95
C LEU A 208 11.21 -5.86 -4.63
N SER A 209 10.15 -5.55 -3.87
CA SER A 209 8.85 -5.16 -4.45
C SER A 209 8.95 -3.88 -5.29
N PRO A 210 9.59 -2.79 -4.80
CA PRO A 210 9.78 -1.59 -5.61
C PRO A 210 10.62 -1.84 -6.86
N TYR A 211 11.65 -2.69 -6.76
CA TYR A 211 12.48 -3.02 -7.91
C TYR A 211 11.69 -3.78 -8.97
N LYS A 212 10.97 -4.83 -8.56
CA LYS A 212 10.16 -5.67 -9.44
C LYS A 212 9.08 -4.87 -10.16
N VAL A 213 8.33 -4.01 -9.45
CA VAL A 213 7.27 -3.19 -10.08
C VAL A 213 7.84 -2.24 -11.13
N ASN A 214 8.95 -1.54 -10.82
CA ASN A 214 9.62 -0.69 -11.80
C ASN A 214 10.13 -1.49 -13.01
N LEU A 215 10.63 -2.71 -12.79
CA LEU A 215 11.07 -3.58 -13.87
C LEU A 215 9.89 -4.03 -14.76
N GLN A 216 8.75 -4.42 -14.18
CA GLN A 216 7.54 -4.74 -14.94
C GLN A 216 7.06 -3.55 -15.78
N GLY A 217 7.07 -2.35 -15.22
CA GLY A 217 6.72 -1.12 -15.94
C GLY A 217 7.69 -0.81 -17.09
N TRP A 218 8.97 -1.17 -16.96
CA TRP A 218 9.95 -1.02 -18.05
C TRP A 218 9.82 -2.10 -19.12
N LEU A 219 9.64 -3.35 -18.72
CA LEU A 219 9.45 -4.49 -19.63
C LEU A 219 8.22 -4.33 -20.53
N GLN A 220 7.20 -3.58 -20.08
CA GLN A 220 6.01 -3.25 -20.85
C GLN A 220 6.21 -2.10 -21.86
N ASP A 221 7.35 -1.40 -21.85
CA ASP A 221 7.65 -0.33 -22.81
C ASP A 221 8.09 -0.91 -24.16
N ALA A 222 7.13 -1.45 -24.91
CA ALA A 222 7.36 -2.09 -26.19
C ALA A 222 8.16 -1.21 -27.18
N GLY A 223 7.94 0.11 -27.15
CA GLY A 223 8.65 1.07 -27.99
C GLY A 223 10.14 1.14 -27.66
N PHE A 224 10.48 1.26 -26.36
CA PHE A 224 11.87 1.23 -25.91
C PHE A 224 12.59 -0.05 -26.34
N TRP A 225 12.00 -1.21 -26.07
CA TRP A 225 12.66 -2.49 -26.32
C TRP A 225 12.81 -2.81 -27.82
N THR A 226 11.83 -2.40 -28.64
CA THR A 226 11.89 -2.56 -30.10
C THR A 226 13.05 -1.74 -30.68
N GLU A 227 13.20 -0.49 -30.26
CA GLU A 227 14.27 0.38 -30.76
C GLU A 227 15.65 -0.06 -30.23
N ALA A 228 15.74 -0.42 -28.94
CA ALA A 228 16.97 -0.92 -28.33
C ALA A 228 17.48 -2.21 -29.01
N ALA A 229 16.59 -3.07 -29.51
CA ALA A 229 16.98 -4.28 -30.24
C ALA A 229 17.79 -3.98 -31.52
N GLY A 230 17.67 -2.78 -32.08
CA GLY A 230 18.49 -2.29 -33.18
C GLY A 230 19.95 -2.03 -32.80
N TYR A 231 20.25 -1.78 -31.52
CA TYR A 231 21.53 -1.22 -31.06
C TYR A 231 22.31 -2.15 -30.12
N VAL A 232 21.65 -3.16 -29.55
CA VAL A 232 22.22 -4.01 -28.49
C VAL A 232 22.65 -5.37 -29.03
N SER A 233 23.90 -5.77 -28.73
CA SER A 233 24.42 -7.11 -28.98
C SER A 233 24.35 -8.00 -27.73
N ASP A 234 24.57 -7.40 -26.56
CA ASP A 234 24.58 -8.07 -25.26
C ASP A 234 23.94 -7.16 -24.20
N TRP A 235 23.03 -7.70 -23.38
CA TRP A 235 22.32 -6.96 -22.34
C TRP A 235 22.61 -7.56 -20.97
N ALA A 236 23.08 -6.74 -20.04
CA ALA A 236 23.43 -7.17 -18.70
C ALA A 236 22.80 -6.24 -17.66
N GLN A 237 22.12 -6.82 -16.69
CA GLN A 237 21.87 -6.17 -15.40
C GLN A 237 23.13 -6.34 -14.55
N GLU A 238 23.70 -5.23 -14.04
CA GLU A 238 24.93 -5.28 -13.23
C GLU A 238 24.69 -5.98 -11.88
N ASN A 239 24.72 -7.31 -11.88
CA ASN A 239 24.43 -8.13 -10.72
C ASN A 239 25.73 -8.47 -9.97
N TYR A 240 26.12 -7.59 -9.05
CA TYR A 240 27.30 -7.82 -8.22
C TYR A 240 26.98 -8.81 -7.10
N GLY A 241 27.19 -10.10 -7.39
CA GLY A 241 26.95 -11.18 -6.44
C GLY A 241 27.74 -11.03 -5.13
N ASP A 242 27.12 -11.45 -4.04
CA ASP A 242 27.65 -11.38 -2.66
C ASP A 242 28.02 -12.80 -2.20
N VAL A 243 29.23 -12.98 -1.68
CA VAL A 243 29.70 -14.31 -1.27
C VAL A 243 28.86 -14.85 -0.11
N ARG A 244 28.27 -14.00 0.74
CA ARG A 244 27.40 -14.44 1.86
C ARG A 244 26.05 -14.96 1.39
N ASP A 245 25.63 -14.60 0.18
CA ASP A 245 24.42 -15.12 -0.47
C ASP A 245 24.69 -16.41 -1.28
N TYR A 246 25.92 -16.91 -1.23
CA TYR A 246 26.36 -18.10 -1.95
C TYR A 246 26.98 -19.14 -1.03
N ALA A 247 27.80 -18.71 -0.06
CA ALA A 247 28.64 -19.53 0.79
C ALA A 247 27.91 -20.20 1.96
N VAL A 248 26.68 -20.69 1.72
CA VAL A 248 25.80 -21.24 2.77
C VAL A 248 26.27 -22.61 3.23
N ALA A 249 26.46 -22.79 4.54
CA ALA A 249 26.88 -24.06 5.12
C ALA A 249 25.92 -25.21 4.77
N GLY A 250 26.48 -26.37 4.43
CA GLY A 250 25.71 -27.58 4.11
C GLY A 250 25.00 -27.57 2.75
N SER A 251 25.16 -26.52 1.93
CA SER A 251 24.54 -26.44 0.61
C SER A 251 25.35 -27.15 -0.48
N THR A 252 24.66 -27.81 -1.40
CA THR A 252 25.27 -28.48 -2.58
C THR A 252 25.66 -27.47 -3.66
N PRO A 253 26.56 -27.84 -4.60
CA PRO A 253 26.83 -27.01 -5.79
C PRO A 253 25.56 -26.63 -6.57
N GLN A 254 24.59 -27.54 -6.70
CA GLN A 254 23.32 -27.30 -7.38
C GLN A 254 22.45 -26.27 -6.66
N GLN A 255 22.35 -26.33 -5.33
CA GLN A 255 21.59 -25.34 -4.56
C GLN A 255 22.19 -23.93 -4.70
N ARG A 256 23.52 -23.83 -4.69
CA ARG A 256 24.25 -22.58 -4.89
C ARG A 256 24.06 -22.04 -6.31
N ARG A 257 24.14 -22.92 -7.31
CA ARG A 257 23.83 -22.62 -8.71
C ARG A 257 22.42 -22.08 -8.83
N ASP A 258 21.42 -22.75 -8.26
CA ASP A 258 20.01 -22.35 -8.38
C ASP A 258 19.74 -20.98 -7.74
N ALA A 259 20.32 -20.72 -6.57
CA ALA A 259 20.25 -19.41 -5.92
C ALA A 259 20.93 -18.30 -6.76
N LEU A 260 22.10 -18.59 -7.34
CA LEU A 260 22.77 -17.68 -8.27
C LEU A 260 21.98 -17.48 -9.55
N VAL A 261 21.34 -18.50 -10.11
CA VAL A 261 20.50 -18.39 -11.31
C VAL A 261 19.30 -17.48 -11.04
N GLN A 262 18.66 -17.63 -9.88
CA GLN A 262 17.56 -16.76 -9.46
C GLN A 262 18.00 -15.30 -9.41
N TYR A 263 19.21 -15.02 -8.90
CA TYR A 263 19.74 -13.66 -8.85
C TYR A 263 20.30 -13.16 -10.19
N LEU A 264 21.09 -13.94 -10.91
CA LEU A 264 21.76 -13.48 -12.14
C LEU A 264 20.80 -13.44 -13.35
N GLY A 265 19.72 -14.21 -13.31
CA GLY A 265 18.75 -14.39 -14.40
C GLY A 265 17.39 -13.72 -14.21
N HIS A 266 17.18 -13.00 -13.10
CA HIS A 266 15.83 -12.54 -12.71
C HIS A 266 15.12 -11.66 -13.74
N GLU A 267 15.85 -10.81 -14.48
CA GLU A 267 15.24 -9.91 -15.45
C GLU A 267 14.64 -10.69 -16.63
N LEU A 268 15.40 -11.61 -17.22
CA LEU A 268 14.89 -12.48 -18.27
C LEU A 268 13.82 -13.45 -17.73
N ALA A 269 13.95 -13.94 -16.50
CA ALA A 269 12.92 -14.75 -15.87
C ALA A 269 11.58 -14.00 -15.78
N LEU A 270 11.61 -12.73 -15.36
CA LEU A 270 10.42 -11.89 -15.26
C LEU A 270 9.85 -11.56 -16.64
N ALA A 271 10.69 -11.26 -17.62
CA ALA A 271 10.25 -11.02 -18.99
C ALA A 271 9.58 -12.27 -19.59
N ASN A 272 10.11 -13.47 -19.31
CA ASN A 272 9.52 -14.74 -19.72
C ASN A 272 8.15 -15.00 -19.07
N ALA A 273 8.00 -14.65 -17.79
CA ALA A 273 6.75 -14.80 -17.05
C ALA A 273 5.70 -13.73 -17.41
N GLY A 274 6.10 -12.66 -18.09
CA GLY A 274 5.26 -11.51 -18.40
C GLY A 274 4.20 -11.76 -19.47
N PRO A 275 3.18 -10.86 -19.53
CA PRO A 275 2.12 -10.93 -20.53
C PRO A 275 2.64 -10.61 -21.94
N ASP A 276 1.79 -10.77 -22.96
CA ASP A 276 2.16 -10.54 -24.36
C ASP A 276 2.69 -9.13 -24.65
N ALA A 277 2.25 -8.12 -23.89
CA ALA A 277 2.75 -6.74 -23.97
C ALA A 277 4.27 -6.63 -23.72
N VAL A 278 4.88 -7.61 -23.05
CA VAL A 278 6.32 -7.68 -22.77
C VAL A 278 7.10 -8.34 -23.93
N GLY A 279 6.43 -8.76 -25.00
CA GLY A 279 7.01 -9.48 -26.15
C GLY A 279 8.35 -8.92 -26.65
N PRO A 280 8.43 -7.62 -27.02
CA PRO A 280 9.68 -7.04 -27.51
C PRO A 280 10.84 -7.11 -26.52
N ALA A 281 10.58 -6.89 -25.22
CA ALA A 281 11.61 -7.01 -24.18
C ALA A 281 12.07 -8.46 -24.04
N ARG A 282 11.12 -9.39 -23.98
CA ARG A 282 11.37 -10.82 -23.88
C ARG A 282 12.22 -11.32 -25.06
N ASP A 283 11.93 -10.87 -26.27
CA ASP A 283 12.65 -11.29 -27.47
C ASP A 283 14.09 -10.76 -27.49
N LEU A 284 14.31 -9.47 -27.15
CA LEU A 284 15.66 -8.92 -27.03
C LEU A 284 16.46 -9.64 -25.94
N LEU A 285 15.89 -9.80 -24.76
CA LEU A 285 16.57 -10.44 -23.63
C LEU A 285 16.91 -11.90 -23.95
N ARG A 286 16.01 -12.69 -24.54
CA ARG A 286 16.34 -14.08 -24.94
C ARG A 286 17.54 -14.17 -25.88
N GLN A 287 17.73 -13.16 -26.75
CA GLN A 287 18.81 -13.16 -27.73
C GLN A 287 20.13 -12.61 -27.18
N SER A 288 20.08 -11.72 -26.19
CA SER A 288 21.23 -10.89 -25.78
C SER A 288 21.59 -10.97 -24.30
N TYR A 289 20.77 -11.61 -23.46
CA TYR A 289 20.96 -11.55 -22.00
C TYR A 289 22.26 -12.22 -21.55
N VAL A 290 23.01 -11.50 -20.72
CA VAL A 290 24.26 -11.94 -20.11
C VAL A 290 24.01 -12.17 -18.63
N THR A 291 24.26 -13.38 -18.13
CA THR A 291 24.34 -13.59 -16.67
C THR A 291 25.63 -12.95 -16.17
N PHE A 292 25.49 -11.76 -15.60
CA PHE A 292 26.62 -10.91 -15.25
C PHE A 292 27.01 -11.12 -13.78
N GLY A 293 28.01 -11.96 -13.53
CA GLY A 293 28.55 -12.23 -12.21
C GLY A 293 29.62 -11.23 -11.76
N ASN A 294 30.27 -11.57 -10.65
CA ASN A 294 31.17 -10.70 -9.93
C ASN A 294 32.52 -11.37 -9.67
N ALA A 295 33.57 -10.81 -10.25
CA ALA A 295 34.97 -11.16 -10.00
C ALA A 295 35.74 -10.00 -9.32
N ALA A 296 35.06 -8.95 -8.85
CA ALA A 296 35.68 -7.84 -8.15
C ALA A 296 36.03 -8.24 -6.72
N TRP A 297 37.32 -8.23 -6.38
CA TRP A 297 37.84 -8.68 -5.09
C TRP A 297 38.87 -7.67 -4.56
N ALA A 298 38.92 -7.27 -3.30
CA ALA A 298 38.25 -7.79 -2.12
C ALA A 298 37.36 -6.68 -1.55
N TRP A 299 36.08 -6.60 -1.93
CA TRP A 299 35.21 -5.49 -1.55
C TRP A 299 34.37 -5.81 -0.32
N GLY A 300 34.25 -4.86 0.61
CA GLY A 300 33.31 -4.96 1.74
C GLY A 300 31.89 -4.46 1.40
N SER A 301 31.75 -3.68 0.33
CA SER A 301 30.50 -3.09 -0.16
C SER A 301 30.68 -2.61 -1.62
N SER A 302 29.65 -2.00 -2.22
CA SER A 302 29.60 -1.54 -3.63
C SER A 302 29.52 -2.66 -4.65
N TYR A 303 30.53 -3.52 -4.75
CA TYR A 303 30.52 -4.74 -5.56
C TYR A 303 30.03 -5.95 -4.73
N GLY A 304 29.12 -5.75 -3.79
CA GLY A 304 28.77 -6.77 -2.79
C GLY A 304 29.90 -7.06 -1.80
N PHE A 305 29.70 -8.04 -0.92
CA PHE A 305 30.74 -8.53 -0.03
C PHE A 305 31.54 -9.65 -0.69
N THR A 306 32.73 -9.28 -1.15
CA THR A 306 33.75 -10.17 -1.74
C THR A 306 35.08 -10.09 -1.00
N ALA A 307 35.15 -9.38 0.14
CA ALA A 307 36.30 -9.32 1.03
C ALA A 307 36.50 -10.62 1.83
N VAL A 308 36.58 -11.74 1.12
CA VAL A 308 36.81 -13.10 1.62
C VAL A 308 38.21 -13.58 1.24
N PRO A 309 38.73 -14.69 1.82
CA PRO A 309 39.98 -15.28 1.37
C PRO A 309 39.96 -15.57 -0.15
N ALA A 310 41.11 -15.45 -0.83
CA ALA A 310 41.18 -15.66 -2.27
C ALA A 310 40.65 -17.03 -2.73
N ALA A 311 40.84 -18.08 -1.94
CA ALA A 311 40.28 -19.41 -2.20
C ALA A 311 38.74 -19.41 -2.22
N SER A 312 38.09 -18.66 -1.32
CA SER A 312 36.64 -18.49 -1.33
C SER A 312 36.17 -17.70 -2.55
N MET A 313 36.96 -16.72 -3.00
CA MET A 313 36.65 -15.99 -4.24
C MET A 313 36.83 -16.87 -5.49
N GLN A 314 37.86 -17.73 -5.53
CA GLN A 314 38.06 -18.74 -6.57
C GLN A 314 36.89 -19.73 -6.65
N ASP A 315 36.39 -20.15 -5.49
CA ASP A 315 35.17 -20.96 -5.39
C ASP A 315 33.95 -20.20 -5.92
N PHE A 316 33.78 -18.95 -5.52
CA PHE A 316 32.65 -18.13 -5.92
C PHE A 316 32.60 -17.84 -7.43
N VAL A 317 33.72 -17.49 -8.05
CA VAL A 317 33.75 -17.29 -9.52
C VAL A 317 33.45 -18.60 -10.27
N SER A 318 33.85 -19.74 -9.70
CA SER A 318 33.52 -21.06 -10.24
C SER A 318 32.01 -21.34 -10.20
N GLY A 319 31.37 -21.08 -9.05
CA GLY A 319 29.92 -21.21 -8.88
C GLY A 319 29.13 -20.28 -9.80
N GLN A 320 29.63 -19.07 -10.06
CA GLN A 320 28.99 -18.13 -11.00
C GLN A 320 29.13 -18.56 -12.46
N VAL A 321 30.27 -19.11 -12.87
CA VAL A 321 30.42 -19.72 -14.20
C VAL A 321 29.44 -20.89 -14.36
N TYR A 322 29.34 -21.76 -13.34
CA TYR A 322 28.39 -22.86 -13.33
C TYR A 322 26.94 -22.37 -13.48
N ALA A 323 26.54 -21.37 -12.69
CA ALA A 323 25.22 -20.75 -12.77
C ALA A 323 24.92 -20.17 -14.16
N GLY A 324 25.84 -19.41 -14.75
CA GLY A 324 25.65 -18.81 -16.07
C GLY A 324 25.50 -19.84 -17.20
N ARG A 325 26.30 -20.90 -17.17
CA ARG A 325 26.20 -22.01 -18.14
C ARG A 325 24.90 -22.79 -17.98
N SER A 326 24.51 -23.10 -16.75
CA SER A 326 23.25 -23.78 -16.48
C SER A 326 22.05 -22.94 -16.91
N PHE A 327 22.07 -21.63 -16.64
CA PHE A 327 21.03 -20.71 -17.08
C PHE A 327 20.88 -20.69 -18.60
N ALA A 328 22.00 -20.54 -19.33
CA ALA A 328 22.01 -20.53 -20.78
C ALA A 328 21.48 -21.85 -21.37
N ALA A 329 21.90 -22.99 -20.81
CA ALA A 329 21.45 -24.31 -21.24
C ALA A 329 19.95 -24.52 -20.99
N ALA A 330 19.45 -24.15 -19.80
CA ALA A 330 18.02 -24.25 -19.47
C ALA A 330 17.15 -23.36 -20.37
N GLY A 331 17.67 -22.21 -20.81
CA GLY A 331 17.01 -21.33 -21.77
C GLY A 331 17.13 -21.76 -23.24
N GLY A 332 17.84 -22.86 -23.54
CA GLY A 332 18.06 -23.32 -24.92
C GLY A 332 18.99 -22.42 -25.73
N ALA A 333 19.85 -21.63 -25.08
CA ALA A 333 20.75 -20.73 -25.78
C ALA A 333 21.80 -21.51 -26.59
N VAL A 334 22.04 -21.05 -27.82
CA VAL A 334 23.06 -21.60 -28.74
C VAL A 334 24.47 -21.10 -28.36
N VAL A 335 24.55 -19.90 -27.78
CA VAL A 335 25.78 -19.30 -27.26
C VAL A 335 25.53 -18.90 -25.82
N ASP A 336 26.34 -19.44 -24.90
CA ASP A 336 26.25 -19.10 -23.49
C ASP A 336 26.87 -17.71 -23.26
N ARG A 337 26.08 -16.77 -22.74
CA ARG A 337 26.52 -15.41 -22.44
C ARG A 337 26.74 -15.25 -20.95
N LEU A 338 28.00 -15.09 -20.57
CA LEU A 338 28.43 -14.87 -19.19
C LEU A 338 29.25 -13.59 -19.10
N GLY A 339 29.09 -12.86 -18.00
CA GLY A 339 29.84 -11.65 -17.78
C GLY A 339 30.41 -11.57 -16.37
N PHE A 340 31.45 -10.77 -16.18
CA PHE A 340 32.06 -10.55 -14.88
C PHE A 340 32.51 -9.11 -14.68
N ALA A 341 32.17 -8.55 -13.53
CA ALA A 341 32.84 -7.37 -13.01
C ALA A 341 34.26 -7.71 -12.56
N TRP A 342 35.27 -7.00 -13.05
CA TRP A 342 36.67 -7.11 -12.63
C TRP A 342 37.15 -5.74 -12.13
N ALA A 343 37.18 -5.60 -10.80
CA ALA A 343 37.64 -4.40 -10.14
C ALA A 343 38.43 -4.78 -8.88
N PRO A 344 39.68 -5.27 -9.01
CA PRO A 344 40.46 -5.63 -7.85
C PRO A 344 40.73 -4.42 -6.94
N SER A 345 40.45 -4.54 -5.65
CA SER A 345 40.62 -3.50 -4.63
C SER A 345 41.16 -4.09 -3.32
N ASN A 346 42.25 -3.53 -2.79
CA ASN A 346 42.93 -4.05 -1.60
C ASN A 346 42.32 -3.50 -0.29
N THR A 347 41.01 -3.67 -0.10
CA THR A 347 40.35 -3.17 1.13
C THR A 347 40.73 -3.96 2.39
N GLN A 348 41.28 -5.17 2.20
CA GLN A 348 41.83 -6.01 3.26
C GLN A 348 43.25 -5.61 3.71
N ALA A 349 43.84 -4.57 3.10
CA ALA A 349 45.17 -4.04 3.44
C ALA A 349 46.30 -5.08 3.39
N LEU A 350 46.24 -6.00 2.42
CA LEU A 350 47.29 -7.01 2.21
C LEU A 350 48.58 -6.37 1.70
N PRO A 351 49.76 -6.96 1.97
CA PRO A 351 50.99 -6.58 1.28
C PRO A 351 50.81 -6.64 -0.23
N ALA A 352 51.37 -5.67 -0.97
CA ALA A 352 51.13 -5.55 -2.41
C ALA A 352 51.52 -6.82 -3.20
N ALA A 353 52.60 -7.50 -2.80
CA ALA A 353 53.00 -8.76 -3.41
C ALA A 353 51.94 -9.87 -3.21
N ASP A 354 51.39 -9.98 -2.01
CA ASP A 354 50.37 -10.97 -1.66
C ASP A 354 49.05 -10.67 -2.38
N PHE A 355 48.63 -9.40 -2.38
CA PHE A 355 47.44 -8.95 -3.12
C PHE A 355 47.55 -9.27 -4.62
N ASN A 356 48.70 -8.97 -5.21
CA ASN A 356 48.95 -9.22 -6.62
C ASN A 356 48.99 -10.73 -6.95
N SER A 357 49.54 -11.55 -6.05
CA SER A 357 49.56 -13.01 -6.19
C SER A 357 48.15 -13.61 -6.04
N GLN A 358 47.39 -13.18 -5.04
CA GLN A 358 46.03 -13.65 -4.81
C GLN A 358 45.07 -13.25 -5.94
N THR A 359 45.11 -12.00 -6.41
CA THR A 359 44.32 -11.61 -7.60
C THR A 359 44.72 -12.40 -8.86
N ALA A 360 46.02 -12.72 -9.04
CA ALA A 360 46.45 -13.56 -10.15
C ALA A 360 45.86 -14.97 -10.07
N SER A 361 45.78 -15.55 -8.87
CA SER A 361 45.18 -16.87 -8.64
C SER A 361 43.66 -16.90 -8.91
N ILE A 362 42.96 -15.79 -8.65
CA ILE A 362 41.54 -15.63 -8.97
C ILE A 362 41.35 -15.59 -10.49
N LEU A 363 42.21 -14.86 -11.22
CA LEU A 363 42.20 -14.84 -12.69
C LEU A 363 42.46 -16.22 -13.30
N ASP A 364 43.43 -16.95 -12.74
CA ASP A 364 43.74 -18.33 -13.17
C ASP A 364 42.53 -19.24 -12.99
N ARG A 365 41.85 -19.14 -11.84
CA ARG A 365 40.64 -19.94 -11.61
C ARG A 365 39.50 -19.55 -12.52
N LEU A 366 39.26 -18.25 -12.73
CA LEU A 366 38.19 -17.77 -13.60
C LEU A 366 38.39 -18.26 -15.05
N GLY A 367 39.60 -18.15 -15.57
CA GLY A 367 39.95 -18.69 -16.90
C GLY A 367 39.73 -20.21 -16.99
N ALA A 368 40.21 -20.96 -15.99
CA ALA A 368 40.01 -22.41 -15.92
C ALA A 368 38.53 -22.80 -15.84
N ALA A 369 37.74 -22.13 -14.99
CA ALA A 369 36.32 -22.38 -14.84
C ALA A 369 35.58 -22.16 -16.18
N ILE A 370 35.84 -21.06 -16.90
CA ILE A 370 35.21 -20.78 -18.20
C ILE A 370 35.58 -21.82 -19.26
N ARG A 371 36.85 -22.26 -19.27
CA ARG A 371 37.35 -23.29 -20.17
C ARG A 371 36.70 -24.64 -19.90
N ASP A 372 36.77 -25.10 -18.65
CA ASP A 372 36.39 -26.45 -18.27
C ASP A 372 34.86 -26.61 -18.27
N SER A 373 34.10 -25.56 -17.92
CA SER A 373 32.64 -25.55 -17.97
C SER A 373 32.06 -25.67 -19.38
N GLY A 374 32.86 -25.47 -20.42
CA GLY A 374 32.43 -25.54 -21.80
C GLY A 374 32.19 -26.98 -22.28
N VAL A 375 32.70 -27.99 -21.57
CA VAL A 375 32.52 -29.40 -21.93
C VAL A 375 31.04 -29.77 -21.79
N PRO A 376 30.41 -30.39 -22.81
CA PRO A 376 29.03 -30.84 -22.72
C PRO A 376 28.83 -31.84 -21.58
N ALA A 377 27.80 -31.63 -20.78
CA ALA A 377 27.39 -32.49 -19.67
C ALA A 377 25.89 -32.37 -19.45
N ASP A 378 25.25 -33.38 -18.85
CA ASP A 378 23.83 -33.34 -18.49
C ASP A 378 23.53 -32.18 -17.54
N ASP A 379 24.42 -31.94 -16.57
CA ASP A 379 24.41 -30.77 -15.70
C ASP A 379 25.34 -29.70 -16.27
N ALA A 380 24.79 -28.88 -17.17
CA ALA A 380 25.57 -27.92 -17.96
C ALA A 380 26.40 -26.98 -17.06
N GLY A 381 27.71 -26.95 -17.32
CA GLY A 381 28.65 -26.08 -16.61
C GLY A 381 29.18 -26.63 -15.29
N VAL A 382 28.74 -27.81 -14.83
CA VAL A 382 29.16 -28.39 -13.54
C VAL A 382 30.68 -28.60 -13.44
N ALA A 383 31.36 -28.78 -14.57
CA ALA A 383 32.82 -28.88 -14.62
C ALA A 383 33.54 -27.61 -14.13
N ALA A 384 32.85 -26.46 -14.08
CA ALA A 384 33.35 -25.27 -13.39
C ALA A 384 33.62 -25.53 -11.90
N CYS A 385 32.98 -26.53 -11.27
CA CYS A 385 33.18 -26.88 -9.87
C CYS A 385 34.28 -27.95 -9.66
N ALA A 386 34.89 -28.51 -10.72
CA ALA A 386 35.92 -29.52 -10.58
C ALA A 386 37.29 -28.94 -10.15
N PRO A 387 38.08 -29.64 -9.30
CA PRO A 387 37.80 -30.96 -8.72
C PRO A 387 36.94 -30.95 -7.44
N ALA A 388 36.89 -29.84 -6.69
CA ALA A 388 36.14 -29.73 -5.43
C ALA A 388 35.79 -28.28 -5.05
N TRP A 389 35.59 -27.42 -6.05
CA TRP A 389 35.06 -26.06 -5.84
C TRP A 389 33.54 -26.11 -5.70
N CYS A 390 32.95 -24.93 -5.55
CA CYS A 390 31.54 -24.76 -5.23
C CYS A 390 31.16 -25.30 -3.85
N SER A 391 32.09 -25.21 -2.91
CA SER A 391 32.02 -25.80 -1.57
C SER A 391 32.33 -24.80 -0.45
N THR A 392 32.77 -23.58 -0.76
CA THR A 392 33.18 -22.61 0.26
C THR A 392 32.04 -22.26 1.22
N VAL A 393 32.38 -22.01 2.48
CA VAL A 393 31.43 -21.64 3.54
C VAL A 393 31.91 -20.34 4.19
N VAL A 394 30.95 -19.45 4.47
CA VAL A 394 31.17 -18.22 5.24
C VAL A 394 30.16 -18.20 6.38
N ASP A 395 30.62 -17.87 7.58
CA ASP A 395 29.76 -17.80 8.77
C ASP A 395 28.63 -16.79 8.58
N GLY A 396 27.40 -17.19 8.91
CA GLY A 396 26.21 -16.36 8.75
C GLY A 396 25.73 -16.19 7.31
N ALA A 397 26.32 -16.89 6.34
CA ALA A 397 25.83 -16.90 4.96
C ALA A 397 24.43 -17.52 4.86
N ALA A 398 23.56 -16.89 4.08
CA ALA A 398 22.18 -17.34 3.83
C ALA A 398 21.75 -16.94 2.42
N PHE A 399 20.96 -17.78 1.75
CA PHE A 399 20.40 -17.45 0.44
C PHE A 399 19.32 -16.37 0.57
N THR A 400 19.37 -15.34 -0.27
CA THR A 400 18.23 -14.42 -0.44
C THR A 400 17.15 -15.07 -1.30
N THR A 401 16.08 -15.55 -0.67
CA THR A 401 14.99 -16.27 -1.35
C THR A 401 14.06 -15.36 -2.16
N GLY A 402 14.07 -14.04 -1.91
CA GLY A 402 13.20 -13.08 -2.59
C GLY A 402 13.34 -13.06 -4.12
N TRP A 403 14.50 -13.45 -4.66
CA TRP A 403 14.75 -13.53 -6.10
C TRP A 403 13.82 -14.53 -6.82
N GLN A 404 13.30 -15.54 -6.11
CA GLN A 404 12.31 -16.48 -6.65
C GLN A 404 11.04 -15.79 -7.15
N ALA A 405 10.68 -14.63 -6.59
CA ALA A 405 9.49 -13.90 -6.99
C ALA A 405 9.53 -13.44 -8.47
N PHE A 406 10.70 -13.41 -9.11
CA PHE A 406 10.86 -12.97 -10.50
C PHE A 406 10.48 -14.05 -11.53
N SER A 407 10.25 -15.30 -11.12
CA SER A 407 9.71 -16.34 -12.02
C SER A 407 8.20 -16.21 -12.28
N ALA A 408 7.55 -15.22 -11.69
CA ALA A 408 6.12 -14.96 -11.85
C ALA A 408 5.85 -13.47 -12.09
N TRP A 409 4.91 -13.16 -12.97
CA TRP A 409 4.46 -11.79 -13.18
C TRP A 409 3.46 -11.39 -12.08
N SER A 410 3.64 -10.20 -11.51
CA SER A 410 2.71 -9.64 -10.53
C SER A 410 1.66 -8.78 -11.24
N THR A 411 0.39 -9.01 -10.92
CA THR A 411 -0.74 -8.28 -11.51
C THR A 411 -1.07 -7.04 -10.68
N SER A 412 -1.31 -5.92 -11.37
CA SER A 412 -1.75 -4.68 -10.75
C SER A 412 -3.23 -4.75 -10.37
N ALA A 413 -3.59 -4.14 -9.25
CA ALA A 413 -4.97 -3.98 -8.78
C ALA A 413 -5.17 -2.57 -8.22
N VAL A 414 -6.41 -2.07 -8.26
CA VAL A 414 -6.75 -0.79 -7.63
C VAL A 414 -6.87 -1.00 -6.12
N ALA A 415 -6.31 -0.07 -5.35
CA ALA A 415 -6.45 0.00 -3.90
C ALA A 415 -6.69 1.45 -3.45
N PHE A 416 -7.22 1.63 -2.24
CA PHE A 416 -7.24 2.95 -1.60
C PHE A 416 -5.84 3.25 -1.03
N ALA A 417 -5.27 4.38 -1.41
CA ALA A 417 -4.01 4.87 -0.84
C ALA A 417 -4.23 5.78 0.38
N SER A 418 -5.43 6.36 0.51
CA SER A 418 -5.85 7.10 1.70
C SER A 418 -6.32 6.15 2.79
N ALA A 419 -6.15 6.54 4.05
CA ALA A 419 -6.75 5.83 5.18
C ALA A 419 -8.29 5.89 5.14
N PRO A 420 -8.99 4.95 5.82
CA PRO A 420 -10.42 5.05 6.07
C PRO A 420 -10.84 6.45 6.54
N VAL A 421 -11.89 7.01 5.93
CA VAL A 421 -12.32 8.39 6.19
C VAL A 421 -13.23 8.47 7.41
N ALA A 422 -13.05 9.50 8.24
CA ALA A 422 -13.96 9.88 9.31
C ALA A 422 -14.46 11.31 9.09
N LEU A 423 -15.78 11.52 9.10
CA LEU A 423 -16.42 12.82 8.85
C LEU A 423 -17.68 13.02 9.69
N THR A 424 -18.09 14.27 9.84
CA THR A 424 -19.37 14.65 10.46
C THR A 424 -20.42 14.75 9.35
N ALA A 425 -21.65 14.30 9.59
CA ALA A 425 -22.72 14.34 8.61
C ALA A 425 -22.83 15.75 7.98
N GLY A 426 -22.83 15.81 6.64
CA GLY A 426 -22.88 17.06 5.87
C GLY A 426 -21.53 17.74 5.60
N THR A 427 -20.41 17.22 6.14
CA THR A 427 -19.08 17.74 5.81
C THR A 427 -18.41 16.95 4.67
N VAL A 428 -17.56 17.64 3.92
CA VAL A 428 -16.78 17.05 2.83
C VAL A 428 -15.45 16.54 3.36
N SER A 429 -15.02 15.37 2.91
CA SER A 429 -13.72 14.80 3.25
C SER A 429 -12.56 15.67 2.75
N GLY A 430 -11.35 15.45 3.28
CA GLY A 430 -10.14 15.79 2.53
C GLY A 430 -10.04 14.99 1.21
N PRO A 431 -9.09 15.30 0.32
CA PRO A 431 -8.89 14.52 -0.89
C PRO A 431 -8.56 13.06 -0.52
N LEU A 432 -9.33 12.15 -1.07
CA LEU A 432 -9.13 10.70 -1.01
C LEU A 432 -8.46 10.25 -2.32
N THR A 433 -7.71 9.16 -2.26
CA THR A 433 -6.91 8.67 -3.39
C THR A 433 -7.11 7.17 -3.59
N VAL A 434 -7.43 6.80 -4.82
CA VAL A 434 -7.26 5.44 -5.32
C VAL A 434 -5.97 5.36 -6.10
N GLN A 435 -5.30 4.22 -6.01
CA GLN A 435 -3.99 3.99 -6.60
C GLN A 435 -3.96 2.60 -7.25
N LEU A 436 -3.37 2.53 -8.44
CA LEU A 436 -2.99 1.26 -9.03
C LEU A 436 -1.76 0.74 -8.28
N GLN A 437 -1.85 -0.47 -7.73
CA GLN A 437 -0.79 -1.08 -6.96
C GLN A 437 -0.47 -2.48 -7.46
N THR A 438 0.81 -2.82 -7.45
CA THR A 438 1.30 -4.18 -7.69
C THR A 438 2.03 -4.63 -6.44
N ALA A 439 1.53 -5.70 -5.81
CA ALA A 439 2.05 -6.20 -4.53
C ALA A 439 2.16 -5.11 -3.43
N GLY A 440 1.19 -4.18 -3.38
CA GLY A 440 1.14 -3.09 -2.39
C GLY A 440 2.06 -1.89 -2.71
N VAL A 441 2.80 -1.93 -3.82
CA VAL A 441 3.64 -0.82 -4.29
C VAL A 441 2.92 -0.06 -5.41
N PRO A 442 2.99 1.29 -5.45
CA PRO A 442 2.42 2.06 -6.56
C PRO A 442 2.92 1.59 -7.93
N ASP A 443 1.99 1.39 -8.84
CA ASP A 443 2.25 0.98 -10.23
C ASP A 443 1.73 2.03 -11.20
N MET A 444 2.40 2.19 -12.34
CA MET A 444 2.08 3.22 -13.33
C MET A 444 1.13 2.64 -14.37
N ALA A 445 -0.01 3.30 -14.58
CA ALA A 445 -0.97 2.89 -15.59
C ALA A 445 -0.36 3.03 -16.99
N THR A 446 -0.41 1.97 -17.80
CA THR A 446 0.10 1.96 -19.19
C THR A 446 -0.89 2.55 -20.19
N ALA A 447 -2.16 2.65 -19.80
CA ALA A 447 -3.24 3.33 -20.51
C ALA A 447 -4.18 3.97 -19.48
N ASP A 448 -5.06 4.87 -19.91
CA ASP A 448 -6.08 5.46 -19.04
C ASP A 448 -6.95 4.37 -18.40
N GLN A 449 -6.88 4.27 -17.08
CA GLN A 449 -7.57 3.24 -16.30
C GLN A 449 -8.80 3.86 -15.61
N PRO A 450 -10.02 3.60 -16.10
CA PRO A 450 -11.23 4.02 -15.39
C PRO A 450 -11.41 3.19 -14.11
N VAL A 451 -11.77 3.87 -13.03
CA VAL A 451 -12.05 3.29 -11.71
C VAL A 451 -13.42 3.78 -11.25
N THR A 452 -14.38 2.87 -11.19
CA THR A 452 -15.72 3.17 -10.66
C THR A 452 -15.73 3.05 -9.14
N LEU A 453 -16.09 4.15 -8.50
CA LEU A 453 -16.35 4.29 -7.07
C LEU A 453 -17.83 4.07 -6.78
N ALA A 454 -18.15 3.44 -5.66
CA ALA A 454 -19.51 3.28 -5.15
C ALA A 454 -19.52 3.30 -3.61
N THR A 455 -20.64 3.71 -3.01
CA THR A 455 -20.86 3.71 -1.56
C THR A 455 -22.10 2.92 -1.21
N THR A 456 -22.10 2.27 -0.05
CA THR A 456 -23.30 1.62 0.49
C THR A 456 -24.24 2.60 1.20
N SER A 457 -23.82 3.85 1.43
CA SER A 457 -24.70 4.86 2.01
C SER A 457 -25.70 5.37 0.97
N PRO A 458 -27.02 5.34 1.24
CA PRO A 458 -28.01 5.94 0.34
C PRO A 458 -27.95 7.47 0.30
N GLN A 459 -27.24 8.12 1.24
CA GLN A 459 -27.05 9.57 1.30
C GLN A 459 -25.58 9.99 1.09
N GLY A 460 -24.71 9.03 0.79
CA GLY A 460 -23.32 9.27 0.49
C GLY A 460 -23.11 9.64 -0.97
N GLY A 461 -22.09 10.45 -1.24
CA GLY A 461 -21.75 10.85 -2.60
C GLY A 461 -20.28 11.16 -2.80
N PHE A 462 -19.79 10.85 -3.99
CA PHE A 462 -18.45 11.16 -4.45
C PHE A 462 -18.44 12.36 -5.40
N SER A 463 -17.30 13.06 -5.47
CA SER A 463 -17.05 14.10 -6.48
C SER A 463 -15.57 14.20 -6.82
N THR A 464 -15.24 14.74 -7.99
CA THR A 464 -13.86 15.16 -8.33
C THR A 464 -13.50 16.54 -7.77
N SER A 465 -14.48 17.25 -7.19
CA SER A 465 -14.31 18.58 -6.59
C SER A 465 -14.88 18.61 -5.18
N ALA A 466 -14.24 19.35 -4.26
CA ALA A 466 -14.78 19.58 -2.92
C ALA A 466 -16.12 20.33 -2.92
N ALA A 467 -16.51 20.94 -4.04
CA ALA A 467 -17.78 21.66 -4.20
C ALA A 467 -18.93 20.79 -4.77
N GLY A 468 -18.65 19.54 -5.15
CA GLY A 468 -19.62 18.70 -5.87
C GLY A 468 -19.60 18.95 -7.40
N PRO A 469 -20.59 18.41 -8.15
CA PRO A 469 -21.78 17.70 -7.67
C PRO A 469 -21.45 16.33 -7.04
N TRP A 470 -22.37 15.82 -6.22
CA TRP A 470 -22.22 14.56 -5.47
C TRP A 470 -23.08 13.46 -6.07
N SER A 471 -22.51 12.27 -6.24
CA SER A 471 -23.22 11.09 -6.78
C SER A 471 -22.84 9.83 -6.00
N PRO A 472 -23.76 8.90 -5.74
CA PRO A 472 -23.46 7.63 -5.03
C PRO A 472 -22.48 6.74 -5.81
N THR A 473 -22.31 7.00 -7.11
CA THR A 473 -21.27 6.39 -7.95
C THR A 473 -20.50 7.46 -8.72
N LEU A 474 -19.18 7.30 -8.85
CA LEU A 474 -18.32 8.19 -9.62
C LEU A 474 -17.24 7.38 -10.33
N THR A 475 -17.04 7.60 -11.62
CA THR A 475 -15.85 7.07 -12.31
C THR A 475 -14.76 8.13 -12.31
N VAL A 476 -13.61 7.79 -11.72
CA VAL A 476 -12.37 8.56 -11.85
C VAL A 476 -11.40 7.81 -12.76
N THR A 477 -10.55 8.53 -13.48
CA THR A 477 -9.54 7.92 -14.34
C THR A 477 -8.18 8.06 -13.68
N ILE A 478 -7.43 6.96 -13.58
CA ILE A 478 -5.98 7.00 -13.36
C ILE A 478 -5.35 7.16 -14.75
N PRO A 479 -4.79 8.33 -15.11
CA PRO A 479 -4.28 8.57 -16.46
C PRO A 479 -3.08 7.66 -16.77
N ALA A 480 -2.87 7.36 -18.06
CA ALA A 480 -1.65 6.74 -18.53
C ALA A 480 -0.43 7.55 -18.04
N GLY A 481 0.59 6.87 -17.49
CA GLY A 481 1.75 7.53 -16.89
C GLY A 481 1.47 8.17 -15.53
N SER A 482 0.36 7.85 -14.86
CA SER A 482 0.10 8.12 -13.44
C SER A 482 -0.13 6.82 -12.68
N SER A 483 0.02 6.85 -11.35
CA SER A 483 -0.33 5.71 -10.49
C SER A 483 -1.63 5.93 -9.71
N ALA A 484 -2.18 7.14 -9.69
CA ALA A 484 -3.27 7.48 -8.79
C ALA A 484 -4.26 8.50 -9.36
N ALA A 485 -5.45 8.52 -8.76
CA ALA A 485 -6.51 9.50 -9.01
C ALA A 485 -7.12 9.94 -7.67
N THR A 486 -7.49 11.22 -7.59
CA THR A 486 -8.06 11.83 -6.39
C THR A 486 -9.53 12.13 -6.53
N PHE A 487 -10.27 12.01 -5.44
CA PHE A 487 -11.70 12.31 -5.34
C PHE A 487 -12.06 12.79 -3.92
N PHE A 488 -13.31 13.19 -3.71
CA PHE A 488 -13.86 13.61 -2.43
C PHE A 488 -15.09 12.76 -2.10
N TYR A 489 -15.40 12.65 -0.81
CA TYR A 489 -16.60 11.98 -0.32
C TYR A 489 -17.35 12.88 0.67
N THR A 490 -18.67 12.85 0.61
CA THR A 490 -19.57 13.44 1.62
C THR A 490 -20.67 12.46 1.95
N ASP A 491 -21.26 12.60 3.13
CA ASP A 491 -22.40 11.80 3.56
C ASP A 491 -23.22 12.58 4.58
N THR A 492 -24.54 12.50 4.48
CA THR A 492 -25.46 13.09 5.47
C THR A 492 -26.07 12.05 6.40
N LEU A 493 -25.83 10.74 6.19
CA LEU A 493 -26.33 9.67 7.05
C LEU A 493 -25.23 9.19 7.99
N ALA A 494 -25.46 9.31 9.30
CA ALA A 494 -24.54 8.79 10.31
C ALA A 494 -24.49 7.25 10.28
N GLY A 495 -23.29 6.68 10.39
CA GLY A 495 -23.07 5.24 10.33
C GLY A 495 -21.68 4.86 9.83
N THR A 496 -21.54 3.62 9.37
CA THR A 496 -20.28 3.08 8.85
C THR A 496 -20.43 2.53 7.42
N PRO A 497 -20.64 3.39 6.41
CA PRO A 497 -20.80 2.91 5.04
C PRO A 497 -19.48 2.38 4.48
N THR A 498 -19.57 1.48 3.49
CA THR A 498 -18.41 0.96 2.76
C THR A 498 -18.24 1.72 1.46
N LEU A 499 -17.04 2.22 1.21
CA LEU A 499 -16.62 2.82 -0.06
C LEU A 499 -15.88 1.74 -0.86
N SER A 500 -16.26 1.51 -2.11
CA SER A 500 -15.64 0.53 -3.00
C SER A 500 -15.06 1.17 -4.25
N ALA A 501 -13.93 0.67 -4.74
CA ALA A 501 -13.23 1.12 -5.93
C ALA A 501 -12.64 -0.07 -6.70
N ALA A 502 -13.24 -0.44 -7.84
CA ALA A 502 -12.75 -1.52 -8.72
C ALA A 502 -12.26 -2.79 -7.98
N GLY A 503 -13.06 -3.29 -7.02
CA GLY A 503 -12.75 -4.49 -6.22
C GLY A 503 -12.10 -4.22 -4.87
N ALA A 504 -11.53 -3.04 -4.63
CA ALA A 504 -11.12 -2.60 -3.30
C ALA A 504 -12.29 -2.07 -2.48
N ALA A 505 -12.21 -2.16 -1.15
CA ALA A 505 -13.20 -1.63 -0.23
C ALA A 505 -12.55 -1.05 1.02
N GLN A 506 -13.11 0.03 1.55
CA GLN A 506 -12.75 0.59 2.86
C GLN A 506 -13.99 1.10 3.59
N ALA A 507 -14.00 1.03 4.92
CA ALA A 507 -15.06 1.66 5.72
C ALA A 507 -14.88 3.19 5.78
N ALA A 508 -15.99 3.90 5.84
CA ALA A 508 -16.06 5.29 6.29
C ALA A 508 -16.75 5.33 7.65
N ALA A 509 -16.45 6.33 8.47
CA ALA A 509 -17.14 6.60 9.72
C ALA A 509 -17.81 7.98 9.65
N VAL A 510 -19.14 8.01 9.73
CA VAL A 510 -19.93 9.24 9.68
C VAL A 510 -20.59 9.43 11.05
N THR A 511 -20.18 10.46 11.78
CA THR A 511 -20.83 10.85 13.04
C THR A 511 -21.94 11.85 12.76
N ALA A 512 -23.04 11.78 13.52
CA ALA A 512 -24.11 12.77 13.42
C ALA A 512 -23.58 14.20 13.60
N ALA A 513 -24.21 15.17 12.92
CA ALA A 513 -23.89 16.58 13.07
C ALA A 513 -24.40 17.15 14.40
N ALA A 514 -24.21 18.44 14.61
CA ALA A 514 -24.72 19.12 15.78
C ALA A 514 -26.25 18.97 15.89
N LEU A 515 -26.74 18.88 17.13
CA LEU A 515 -28.17 18.83 17.42
C LEU A 515 -28.88 20.01 16.76
N ALA A 516 -29.94 19.72 15.99
CA ALA A 516 -30.74 20.74 15.30
C ALA A 516 -32.20 20.74 15.76
N SER A 517 -32.71 19.61 16.24
CA SER A 517 -34.07 19.49 16.75
C SER A 517 -34.16 18.54 17.94
N LEU A 518 -35.12 18.80 18.80
CA LEU A 518 -35.44 18.02 19.99
C LEU A 518 -36.91 17.63 19.93
N ALA A 519 -37.25 16.43 20.38
CA ALA A 519 -38.63 15.98 20.53
C ALA A 519 -38.84 15.35 21.90
N VAL A 520 -40.03 15.54 22.50
CA VAL A 520 -40.42 14.92 23.77
C VAL A 520 -41.56 13.92 23.52
N ALA A 521 -41.43 12.72 24.10
CA ALA A 521 -42.45 11.68 24.07
C ALA A 521 -42.85 11.23 25.49
N PRO A 522 -44.17 11.09 25.79
CA PRO A 522 -45.29 11.49 24.93
C PRO A 522 -45.40 13.02 24.78
N THR A 523 -45.97 13.51 23.68
CA THR A 523 -46.18 14.96 23.43
C THR A 523 -47.27 15.57 24.29
N ALA A 524 -48.11 14.74 24.91
CA ALA A 524 -49.07 15.14 25.92
C ALA A 524 -49.34 13.98 26.89
N ALA A 525 -49.63 14.30 28.15
CA ALA A 525 -50.12 13.32 29.12
C ALA A 525 -51.20 13.90 30.03
N THR A 526 -52.23 13.08 30.29
CA THR A 526 -53.21 13.35 31.34
C THR A 526 -52.93 12.43 32.52
N VAL A 527 -52.55 13.02 33.66
CA VAL A 527 -52.13 12.28 34.85
C VAL A 527 -53.07 12.57 36.01
N VAL A 528 -53.63 11.52 36.61
CA VAL A 528 -54.45 11.67 37.82
C VAL A 528 -53.56 12.09 38.98
N GLY A 529 -54.04 12.99 39.84
CA GLY A 529 -53.26 13.48 40.98
C GLY A 529 -52.69 12.35 41.85
N GLY A 530 -51.37 12.39 42.09
CA GLY A 530 -50.60 11.34 42.76
C GLY A 530 -50.00 10.28 41.81
N GLY A 531 -50.47 10.18 40.57
CA GLY A 531 -49.91 9.31 39.52
C GLY A 531 -48.61 9.88 38.93
N SER A 532 -47.89 9.06 38.16
CA SER A 532 -46.65 9.47 37.48
C SER A 532 -46.66 9.11 35.99
N GLN A 533 -45.90 9.87 35.20
CA GLN A 533 -45.67 9.66 33.78
C GLN A 533 -44.18 9.89 33.47
N THR A 534 -43.56 8.97 32.73
CA THR A 534 -42.21 9.15 32.21
C THR A 534 -42.25 9.87 30.86
N PHE A 535 -41.33 10.81 30.66
CA PHE A 535 -41.08 11.51 29.40
C PHE A 535 -39.64 11.28 28.98
N SER A 536 -39.41 11.10 27.68
CA SER A 536 -38.08 11.00 27.08
C SER A 536 -37.89 12.08 26.04
N ALA A 537 -36.67 12.61 25.94
CA ALA A 537 -36.26 13.49 24.86
C ALA A 537 -35.36 12.75 23.86
N THR A 538 -35.61 12.94 22.57
CA THR A 538 -34.76 12.46 21.48
C THR A 538 -34.27 13.64 20.67
N GLY A 539 -32.96 13.69 20.41
CA GLY A 539 -32.34 14.70 19.58
C GLY A 539 -32.09 14.20 18.17
N THR A 540 -32.22 15.07 17.17
CA THR A 540 -31.77 14.82 15.80
C THR A 540 -30.97 15.99 15.26
N ASP A 541 -30.00 15.70 14.40
CA ASP A 541 -29.30 16.73 13.64
C ASP A 541 -30.14 17.25 12.46
N ALA A 542 -29.58 18.16 11.67
CA ALA A 542 -30.25 18.77 10.52
C ALA A 542 -30.59 17.78 9.39
N TYR A 543 -30.00 16.58 9.41
CA TYR A 543 -30.17 15.54 8.40
C TYR A 543 -31.03 14.37 8.90
N GLY A 544 -31.54 14.46 10.14
CA GLY A 544 -32.39 13.44 10.75
C GLY A 544 -31.62 12.30 11.44
N ASN A 545 -30.30 12.44 11.62
CA ASN A 545 -29.52 11.46 12.37
C ASN A 545 -29.80 11.61 13.87
N PRO A 546 -29.90 10.50 14.62
CA PRO A 546 -30.06 10.56 16.06
C PRO A 546 -28.82 11.16 16.73
N VAL A 547 -29.04 12.18 17.57
CA VAL A 547 -28.01 12.82 18.38
C VAL A 547 -28.34 12.59 19.85
N ALA A 548 -27.35 12.16 20.62
CA ALA A 548 -27.51 12.01 22.06
C ALA A 548 -27.81 13.38 22.68
N ALA A 549 -28.97 13.50 23.34
CA ALA A 549 -29.43 14.72 23.96
C ALA A 549 -29.50 14.55 25.47
N THR A 550 -28.92 15.48 26.22
CA THR A 550 -28.99 15.53 27.69
C THR A 550 -29.74 16.78 28.16
N PRO A 551 -31.08 16.82 28.00
CA PRO A 551 -31.87 18.01 28.28
C PRO A 551 -31.93 18.39 29.76
N THR A 552 -32.04 19.70 29.98
CA THR A 552 -32.60 20.25 31.21
C THR A 552 -34.13 20.21 31.12
N TRP A 553 -34.79 19.65 32.13
CA TRP A 553 -36.24 19.54 32.19
C TRP A 553 -36.85 20.58 33.12
N THR A 554 -37.86 21.30 32.65
CA THR A 554 -38.59 22.29 33.42
C THR A 554 -40.09 22.08 33.32
N LEU A 555 -40.83 22.57 34.31
CA LEU A 555 -42.28 22.49 34.38
C LEU A 555 -42.82 23.91 34.52
N SER A 556 -43.82 24.30 33.72
CA SER A 556 -44.37 25.66 33.72
C SER A 556 -44.89 26.13 35.08
N SER A 557 -45.24 25.19 35.96
CA SER A 557 -45.51 25.47 37.37
C SER A 557 -45.24 24.28 38.27
N SER A 558 -44.45 24.49 39.34
CA SER A 558 -44.25 23.51 40.41
C SER A 558 -45.55 23.12 41.16
N ARG A 559 -46.66 23.85 40.95
CA ARG A 559 -47.98 23.48 41.50
C ARG A 559 -48.57 22.24 40.84
N LEU A 560 -48.14 21.92 39.62
CA LEU A 560 -48.64 20.77 38.85
C LEU A 560 -48.05 19.45 39.33
N GLY A 561 -46.85 19.45 39.90
CA GLY A 561 -46.19 18.21 40.34
C GLY A 561 -44.72 18.40 40.63
N ARG A 562 -44.00 17.29 40.75
CA ARG A 562 -42.54 17.26 40.87
C ARG A 562 -41.94 16.46 39.72
N LEU A 563 -40.70 16.79 39.38
CA LEU A 563 -39.87 16.02 38.48
C LEU A 563 -38.87 15.21 39.30
N SER A 564 -38.72 13.92 39.00
CA SER A 564 -37.72 13.05 39.58
C SER A 564 -37.03 12.27 38.47
N GLY A 565 -35.70 12.16 38.54
CA GLY A 565 -34.84 11.73 37.43
C GLY A 565 -35.17 10.37 36.81
N THR A 566 -34.71 10.16 35.56
CA THR A 566 -34.41 8.87 34.93
C THR A 566 -33.37 9.03 33.80
N GLY A 567 -32.06 9.00 34.07
CA GLY A 567 -31.01 9.03 33.04
C GLY A 567 -30.93 10.32 32.20
N ALA A 568 -29.83 10.53 31.48
CA ALA A 568 -29.51 11.83 30.87
C ALA A 568 -30.59 12.34 29.86
N SER A 569 -31.41 11.46 29.27
CA SER A 569 -32.43 11.77 28.27
C SER A 569 -33.89 11.59 28.71
N SER A 570 -34.19 11.20 29.97
CA SER A 570 -35.58 11.01 30.41
C SER A 570 -35.87 11.54 31.82
N ILE A 571 -37.15 11.82 32.09
CA ILE A 571 -37.62 12.39 33.36
C ILE A 571 -38.97 11.76 33.77
N VAL A 572 -39.20 11.61 35.07
CA VAL A 572 -40.50 11.20 35.60
C VAL A 572 -41.21 12.40 36.19
N PHE A 573 -42.39 12.71 35.67
CA PHE A 573 -43.33 13.67 36.24
C PHE A 573 -44.29 12.95 37.19
N THR A 574 -44.36 13.39 38.46
CA THR A 574 -45.40 12.95 39.41
C THR A 574 -46.38 14.08 39.68
N ALA A 575 -47.66 13.84 39.35
CA ALA A 575 -48.72 14.83 39.45
C ALA A 575 -49.06 15.19 40.89
N SER A 576 -49.31 16.48 41.15
CA SER A 576 -49.80 16.95 42.44
C SER A 576 -51.28 16.58 42.64
N SER A 577 -51.77 16.75 43.86
CA SER A 577 -53.20 16.52 44.17
C SER A 577 -54.15 17.63 43.67
N ARG A 578 -53.63 18.66 42.98
CA ARG A 578 -54.41 19.80 42.47
C ARG A 578 -54.54 19.68 40.96
N PRO A 579 -55.76 19.79 40.39
CA PRO A 579 -55.93 19.79 38.95
C PRO A 579 -55.34 21.07 38.34
N GLY A 580 -54.86 20.96 37.10
CA GLY A 580 -54.28 22.08 36.37
C GLY A 580 -53.73 21.64 35.02
N ASN A 581 -53.45 22.59 34.16
CA ASN A 581 -52.78 22.40 32.88
C ASN A 581 -51.42 23.11 32.90
N GLY A 582 -50.47 22.59 32.14
CA GLY A 582 -49.18 23.23 31.94
C GLY A 582 -48.33 22.51 30.92
N THR A 583 -47.07 22.89 30.85
CA THR A 583 -46.10 22.37 29.89
C THR A 583 -44.89 21.82 30.63
N LEU A 584 -44.42 20.67 30.18
CA LEU A 584 -43.12 20.11 30.50
C LEU A 584 -42.19 20.43 29.33
N THR A 585 -41.08 21.12 29.59
CA THR A 585 -40.15 21.57 28.55
C THR A 585 -38.80 20.89 28.75
N ALA A 586 -38.29 20.24 27.70
CA ALA A 586 -36.90 19.77 27.61
C ALA A 586 -36.08 20.80 26.83
N THR A 587 -34.86 21.12 27.28
CA THR A 587 -33.98 22.07 26.60
C THR A 587 -32.53 21.59 26.56
N VAL A 588 -31.90 21.64 25.38
CA VAL A 588 -30.46 21.39 25.16
C VAL A 588 -29.90 22.53 24.32
N ASP A 589 -28.86 23.22 24.79
CA ASP A 589 -28.16 24.29 24.04
C ASP A 589 -29.08 25.34 23.38
N GLY A 590 -30.20 25.66 24.03
CA GLY A 590 -31.20 26.63 23.54
C GLY A 590 -32.29 26.04 22.63
N ILE A 591 -32.19 24.77 22.21
CA ILE A 591 -33.23 24.04 21.48
C ILE A 591 -34.21 23.44 22.49
N ALA A 592 -35.50 23.76 22.36
CA ALA A 592 -36.54 23.33 23.28
C ALA A 592 -37.61 22.45 22.61
N ALA A 593 -38.18 21.55 23.39
CA ALA A 593 -39.33 20.73 23.01
C ALA A 593 -40.30 20.58 24.18
N ASP A 594 -41.59 20.71 23.89
CA ASP A 594 -42.64 20.75 24.91
C ASP A 594 -43.54 19.51 24.88
N ALA A 595 -44.03 19.14 26.06
CA ALA A 595 -45.15 18.22 26.22
C ALA A 595 -46.26 18.84 27.08
N ALA A 596 -47.51 18.69 26.64
CA ALA A 596 -48.67 19.19 27.38
C ALA A 596 -49.00 18.29 28.57
N ILE A 597 -49.13 18.89 29.76
CA ILE A 597 -49.48 18.19 31.00
C ILE A 597 -50.87 18.61 31.45
N VAL A 598 -51.74 17.63 31.65
CA VAL A 598 -53.05 17.82 32.28
C VAL A 598 -53.13 17.00 33.56
N VAL A 599 -53.19 17.67 34.71
CA VAL A 599 -53.43 17.02 35.99
C VAL A 599 -54.92 17.01 36.28
N THR A 600 -55.48 15.82 36.46
CA THR A 600 -56.91 15.65 36.77
C THR A 600 -57.11 15.19 38.21
N ARG A 601 -58.31 15.44 38.76
CA ARG A 601 -58.68 14.86 40.04
C ARG A 601 -59.01 13.38 39.85
N PRO A 602 -58.75 12.53 40.86
CA PRO A 602 -59.29 11.19 40.87
C PRO A 602 -60.82 11.23 40.73
N PRO A 603 -61.44 10.28 40.00
CA PRO A 603 -62.88 10.19 39.91
C PRO A 603 -63.50 10.00 41.30
N ALA A 604 -64.64 10.66 41.52
CA ALA A 604 -65.38 10.53 42.77
C ALA A 604 -66.06 9.16 42.84
N HIS A 605 -66.03 8.51 44.01
CA HIS A 605 -66.73 7.25 44.28
C HIS A 605 -67.43 7.30 45.64
N VAL A 606 -68.52 6.54 45.78
CA VAL A 606 -69.22 6.40 47.06
C VAL A 606 -68.35 5.51 47.96
N ALA A 607 -67.69 6.12 48.94
CA ALA A 607 -66.80 5.44 49.88
C ALA A 607 -67.55 4.67 50.97
N GLY A 608 -68.81 5.03 51.23
CA GLY A 608 -69.65 4.31 52.18
C GLY A 608 -71.02 4.93 52.36
N VAL A 609 -71.98 4.11 52.76
CA VAL A 609 -73.33 4.54 53.13
C VAL A 609 -73.69 3.95 54.49
N GLY A 610 -74.48 4.66 55.27
CA GLY A 610 -74.87 4.19 56.60
C GLY A 610 -76.15 4.83 57.10
N THR A 611 -76.79 4.14 58.02
CA THR A 611 -77.96 4.61 58.76
C THR A 611 -77.66 4.64 60.25
N ARG A 612 -78.19 5.63 60.95
CA ARG A 612 -78.19 5.66 62.42
C ARG A 612 -79.52 6.17 62.94
N MET A 613 -79.98 5.58 64.04
CA MET A 613 -81.14 6.07 64.78
C MET A 613 -80.66 6.99 65.92
N GLY A 614 -81.24 8.19 66.03
CA GLY A 614 -80.93 9.13 67.10
C GLY A 614 -82.16 9.94 67.51
N ALA A 615 -82.51 9.93 68.80
CA ALA A 615 -83.70 10.59 69.35
C ALA A 615 -84.99 10.27 68.58
N GLY A 616 -85.18 9.01 68.16
CA GLY A 616 -86.34 8.56 67.40
C GLY A 616 -86.32 8.83 65.88
N HIS A 617 -85.33 9.55 65.34
CA HIS A 617 -85.24 9.85 63.91
C HIS A 617 -84.14 9.03 63.20
N LEU A 618 -84.40 8.64 61.96
CA LEU A 618 -83.43 7.96 61.11
C LEU A 618 -82.55 8.99 60.40
N VAL A 619 -81.23 8.84 60.48
CA VAL A 619 -80.27 9.62 59.70
C VAL A 619 -79.57 8.69 58.71
N ALA A 620 -79.79 8.92 57.42
CA ALA A 620 -79.05 8.28 56.34
C ALA A 620 -77.88 9.17 55.91
N THR A 621 -76.70 8.58 55.72
CA THR A 621 -75.49 9.27 55.29
C THR A 621 -74.86 8.55 54.10
N ALA A 622 -74.45 9.31 53.09
CA ALA A 622 -73.56 8.84 52.03
C ALA A 622 -72.25 9.64 52.08
N ARG A 623 -71.11 8.93 52.05
CA ARG A 623 -69.77 9.51 52.01
C ARG A 623 -69.17 9.28 50.64
N VAL A 624 -68.63 10.34 50.04
CA VAL A 624 -68.01 10.30 48.71
C VAL A 624 -66.60 10.82 48.80
N PHE A 625 -65.66 10.05 48.27
CA PHE A 625 -64.25 10.42 48.20
C PHE A 625 -63.81 10.55 46.74
N ALA A 626 -62.81 11.38 46.48
CA ALA A 626 -62.07 11.46 45.23
C ALA A 626 -60.60 11.15 45.58
N GLY A 627 -60.16 9.94 45.27
CA GLY A 627 -58.95 9.37 45.86
C GLY A 627 -59.14 9.16 47.36
N SER A 628 -58.19 9.60 48.19
CA SER A 628 -58.25 9.48 49.66
C SER A 628 -58.94 10.66 50.36
N ARG A 629 -59.38 11.69 49.62
CA ARG A 629 -59.96 12.91 50.19
C ARG A 629 -61.49 12.93 50.05
N PRO A 630 -62.22 13.50 51.02
CA PRO A 630 -63.63 13.77 50.85
C PRO A 630 -63.92 14.65 49.63
N ALA A 631 -64.87 14.23 48.80
CA ALA A 631 -65.23 14.94 47.58
C ALA A 631 -66.42 15.86 47.84
N THR A 632 -66.18 17.17 47.80
CA THR A 632 -67.18 18.22 48.02
C THR A 632 -68.01 18.48 46.77
N GLY A 633 -69.30 18.78 46.94
CA GLY A 633 -70.17 19.24 45.86
C GLY A 633 -70.62 18.16 44.88
N ILE A 634 -70.32 16.88 45.15
CA ILE A 634 -70.69 15.75 44.29
C ILE A 634 -72.18 15.48 44.40
N ALA A 635 -72.88 15.52 43.27
CA ALA A 635 -74.31 15.23 43.20
C ALA A 635 -74.56 13.73 43.38
N LEU A 636 -75.50 13.40 44.25
CA LEU A 636 -75.87 12.03 44.60
C LEU A 636 -77.38 11.86 44.53
N SER A 637 -77.79 10.62 44.31
CA SER A 637 -79.13 10.12 44.64
C SER A 637 -78.98 9.09 45.76
N MET A 638 -79.58 9.34 46.92
CA MET A 638 -79.57 8.44 48.07
C MET A 638 -80.98 7.93 48.36
N ARG A 639 -81.18 6.62 48.31
CA ARG A 639 -82.47 5.96 48.53
C ARG A 639 -82.43 5.19 49.84
N VAL A 640 -83.39 5.48 50.71
CA VAL A 640 -83.56 4.85 52.02
C VAL A 640 -84.77 3.92 51.96
N ARG A 641 -84.60 2.66 52.35
CA ARG A 641 -85.65 1.64 52.32
C ARG A 641 -85.79 0.93 53.66
N ARG A 642 -87.00 0.45 53.95
CA ARG A 642 -87.33 -0.48 55.04
C ARG A 642 -88.09 -1.64 54.39
N GLY A 643 -87.48 -2.82 54.31
CA GLY A 643 -87.99 -3.90 53.46
C GLY A 643 -88.10 -3.45 51.99
N SER A 644 -89.25 -3.71 51.36
CA SER A 644 -89.55 -3.26 49.98
C SER A 644 -89.97 -1.79 49.89
N SER A 645 -90.39 -1.17 50.99
CA SER A 645 -90.92 0.20 51.00
C SER A 645 -89.81 1.25 50.95
N THR A 646 -89.93 2.20 50.03
CA THR A 646 -89.04 3.37 49.97
C THR A 646 -89.50 4.41 50.98
N ILE A 647 -88.62 4.71 51.94
CA ILE A 647 -88.87 5.67 53.01
C ILE A 647 -88.50 7.08 52.56
N ALA A 648 -87.43 7.21 51.77
CA ALA A 648 -87.03 8.47 51.17
C ALA A 648 -86.17 8.28 49.92
N VAL A 649 -86.26 9.25 49.01
CA VAL A 649 -85.29 9.48 47.95
C VAL A 649 -84.75 10.89 48.15
N VAL A 650 -83.43 11.00 48.23
CA VAL A 650 -82.74 12.24 48.54
C VAL A 650 -81.83 12.57 47.38
N HIS A 651 -82.08 13.72 46.75
CA HIS A 651 -81.16 14.31 45.79
C HIS A 651 -80.46 15.47 46.47
N GLY A 652 -79.13 15.44 46.44
CA GLY A 652 -78.34 16.47 47.08
C GLY A 652 -76.88 16.38 46.67
N ARG A 653 -76.11 17.38 47.07
CA ARG A 653 -74.67 17.42 46.88
C ARG A 653 -73.97 17.16 48.21
N THR A 654 -72.81 16.52 48.18
CA THR A 654 -71.98 16.38 49.37
C THR A 654 -71.51 17.74 49.90
N GLY A 655 -71.50 17.90 51.22
CA GLY A 655 -70.90 19.07 51.87
C GLY A 655 -69.37 19.03 51.88
N ALA A 656 -68.73 20.02 52.51
CA ALA A 656 -67.26 20.18 52.55
C ALA A 656 -66.49 18.96 53.11
N ASN A 657 -67.16 18.12 53.89
CA ASN A 657 -66.62 16.87 54.46
C ASN A 657 -66.93 15.62 53.62
N GLY A 658 -67.38 15.80 52.37
CA GLY A 658 -67.75 14.72 51.45
C GLY A 658 -68.98 13.92 51.87
N LEU A 659 -69.83 14.45 52.76
CA LEU A 659 -71.04 13.78 53.23
C LEU A 659 -72.31 14.41 52.65
N LEU A 660 -73.25 13.57 52.25
CA LEU A 660 -74.66 13.93 52.10
C LEU A 660 -75.42 13.24 53.25
N ARG A 661 -76.13 14.03 54.06
CA ARG A 661 -76.93 13.54 55.18
C ARG A 661 -78.40 13.88 54.99
N TRP A 662 -79.26 12.94 55.32
CA TRP A 662 -80.71 13.12 55.37
C TRP A 662 -81.24 12.60 56.70
N ARG A 663 -82.13 13.36 57.34
CA ARG A 663 -82.82 12.98 58.58
C ARG A 663 -84.31 12.87 58.29
N SER A 664 -84.96 11.83 58.83
CA SER A 664 -86.41 11.69 58.73
C SER A 664 -87.11 12.89 59.38
N ARG A 665 -88.15 13.42 58.74
CA ARG A 665 -88.92 14.57 59.28
C ARG A 665 -89.73 14.22 60.52
N ARG A 666 -90.18 12.96 60.61
CA ARG A 666 -90.90 12.40 61.75
C ARG A 666 -90.10 11.29 62.41
N PRO A 667 -90.36 10.96 63.69
CA PRO A 667 -89.81 9.78 64.33
C PRO A 667 -90.17 8.51 63.53
N LEU A 668 -89.23 7.57 63.44
CA LEU A 668 -89.39 6.30 62.75
C LEU A 668 -89.12 5.14 63.72
N PRO A 669 -89.78 3.98 63.54
CA PRO A 669 -89.59 2.84 64.43
C PRO A 669 -88.16 2.29 64.37
N ARG A 670 -87.72 1.65 65.45
CA ARG A 670 -86.46 0.87 65.42
C ARG A 670 -86.67 -0.33 64.49
N ALA A 671 -85.98 -0.31 63.34
CA ALA A 671 -86.02 -1.36 62.33
C ALA A 671 -84.71 -1.34 61.51
N VAL A 672 -84.52 -2.35 60.66
CA VAL A 672 -83.42 -2.38 59.71
C VAL A 672 -83.75 -1.49 58.51
N TYR A 673 -82.88 -0.51 58.26
CA TYR A 673 -82.99 0.40 57.12
C TYR A 673 -81.77 0.24 56.22
N VAL A 674 -82.04 0.10 54.92
CA VAL A 674 -81.00 -0.02 53.90
C VAL A 674 -80.88 1.29 53.14
N VAL A 675 -79.66 1.74 52.94
CA VAL A 675 -79.35 2.91 52.12
C VAL A 675 -78.53 2.49 50.93
N ARG A 676 -78.87 3.02 49.76
CA ARG A 676 -78.02 2.98 48.57
C ARG A 676 -77.81 4.40 48.07
N ALA A 677 -76.59 4.72 47.68
CA ALA A 677 -76.25 5.99 47.07
C ALA A 677 -75.55 5.77 45.73
N VAL A 678 -75.88 6.59 44.75
CA VAL A 678 -75.26 6.58 43.42
C VAL A 678 -74.90 8.02 43.05
N ILE A 679 -73.69 8.21 42.52
CA ILE A 679 -73.25 9.50 41.99
C ILE A 679 -74.03 9.79 40.71
N ARG A 680 -74.59 11.00 40.62
CA ARG A 680 -75.29 11.45 39.42
C ARG A 680 -74.28 12.09 38.48
N SER A 681 -74.10 11.55 37.28
CA SER A 681 -73.36 12.21 36.20
C SER A 681 -74.10 13.48 35.79
N ALA A 682 -73.36 14.56 35.51
CA ALA A 682 -73.93 15.77 34.94
C ALA A 682 -74.17 15.54 33.43
N SER A 683 -75.41 15.43 32.98
CA SER A 683 -75.74 15.64 31.56
C SER A 683 -77.10 16.33 31.39
N THR A 684 -77.10 17.32 30.48
CA THR A 684 -78.26 17.91 29.77
C THR A 684 -79.31 18.67 30.60
N ALA A 685 -79.10 19.99 30.74
CA ALA A 685 -80.21 20.93 30.82
C ALA A 685 -80.74 21.16 29.39
N SER A 686 -81.94 20.69 29.09
CA SER A 686 -82.68 21.09 27.89
C SER A 686 -83.09 22.56 28.03
N ARG A 687 -82.49 23.43 27.22
CA ARG A 687 -83.05 24.75 26.87
C ARG A 687 -83.77 24.57 25.54
N THR A 688 -85.09 24.57 25.55
CA THR A 688 -85.89 24.87 24.36
C THR A 688 -85.96 26.39 24.21
N GLN A 689 -85.34 26.93 23.16
CA GLN A 689 -85.63 28.26 22.62
C GLN A 689 -86.52 28.08 21.39
N HIS A 690 -87.64 28.80 21.36
CA HIS A 690 -88.50 28.92 20.19
C HIS A 690 -87.81 29.74 19.09
N ALA A 691 -88.00 29.34 17.84
CA ALA A 691 -87.62 30.09 16.65
C ALA A 691 -88.60 31.25 16.40
N SER A 692 -88.06 32.44 16.11
CA SER A 692 -88.75 33.46 15.34
C SER A 692 -88.07 33.58 13.98
N ARG A 693 -88.90 33.73 12.95
CA ARG A 693 -88.53 34.09 11.58
C ARG A 693 -87.72 35.38 11.53
#